data_AF-A0A660UMM8-F1
#
_entry.id   AF-A0A660UMM8-F1
#
_cell.length_a   1.000
_cell.length_b   1.000
_cell.length_c   1.000
_cell.angle_alpha   90.00
_cell.angle_beta   90.00
_cell.angle_gamma   90.00
#
_symmetry.space_group_name_H-M   'P 1'
#
loop_
_entity.id
_entity.type
_entity.pdbx_description
1 polymer ?
#
loop_
_entity_poly.entity_id
_entity_poly.type
_entity_poly.pdbx_seq_one_letter_code
_entity_poly.pdbx_strand_id
1 'polypeptide(L)'
;MLKKRNVVAGLLLVAALLVISTSCANAEEAIQLRTSKEIPASIFGTQTHFGQWWDYKGVLPLVENAGFKWIRDDFGWQNIEMEKGVLNLNDPEAAQNLLKNNAYFKNADNYVNDANARGIDVIMVLVYGNKHYPYENFEEFKKGYANYCAFAAKHFKGKVKVWEIWNEPSVFEIRKAYGGSWNAKEGAETPWLQKYTDLIIAAAKAIRKVDPDATIIAGSCIFPVNYHFMDLLKEKGGIELLDGLVIHPYTYKLPPEVSPYGGDVIAERDGMSVSDDNTYSSIIRRMKEKMKEVGMRTTDIYATEFGFSTYHPTIGSAAIGPGGNLFGGFSEQAQAKYLARYFILHLVNDLKVAMQYDFQNDGFNSRKHLEHNFGLVKHPGSNYEPKPSYYALQRICSLLSEPVKQFKPDWQTTVSPDRYLLSKNWKYIEPYIMWDGQEIQSLNRVEKYLFKNSETGEVMLVLWNAVRSSDRQPLLSDVTLDTADYTGFAGIDIMTGKSFKVNSSVKDGKTIFKNVIIPDYPVVIKMSPKPKKKLPDSYFNQFSPPNKKFGESVGIQGPFLRDIPLTTSGPLLLDLGVKWVRDFPYQGTVNPSPGVYNFTSYHGGPNITERCQFYEDNNINPIINLWYSNSIAYPDEPGKVYPVEAYGDYALEFAKFLETYDFDFILEIMNEPWNFGFKATFGGERQGGTSAGGPALWIERYVAMSNNAIQKVKAYDPNIKLIAGDDIWTANYWVVQAGIDSRLDGFTIHPYHKAFPGKGNNYTPNYWEMVNDDLSRRSNIQRSRYEYESNFGHDVLPYSTEVGYSLPGKGAHDVQLEEVTAAYLPREYVVEFAAGVEVLTWFTLKFSGGNAAGFSLVDPVTDVKRLAYHSMKEMVEQLGDYYMHDQIAGKETTTVGTQAYLFRNDANNHKLVIWDIMDDSKDIK
;
A
#
# COMPACT_ATOMS: atom_id res chain seq x y z
N MET A 1 19.01 27.05 76.45
CA MET A 1 20.24 27.59 75.82
C MET A 1 20.75 26.52 74.87
N LEU A 2 20.44 26.62 73.58
CA LEU A 2 21.30 27.22 72.54
C LEU A 2 22.57 26.41 72.22
N LYS A 3 22.66 26.07 70.92
CA LYS A 3 23.84 25.66 70.13
C LYS A 3 24.23 24.17 70.15
N LYS A 4 23.74 23.45 69.14
CA LYS A 4 24.52 22.76 68.08
C LYS A 4 23.61 21.77 67.34
N ARG A 5 22.97 22.22 66.27
CA ARG A 5 22.33 21.38 65.22
C ARG A 5 21.82 22.34 64.15
N ASN A 6 22.53 22.44 63.02
CA ASN A 6 22.04 22.92 61.72
C ASN A 6 23.22 23.14 60.74
N VAL A 7 23.93 22.07 60.37
CA VAL A 7 24.82 22.08 59.19
C VAL A 7 24.56 20.88 58.25
N VAL A 8 23.76 19.89 58.65
CA VAL A 8 23.47 18.71 57.80
C VAL A 8 22.19 18.86 56.95
N ALA A 9 21.32 19.83 57.25
CA ALA A 9 20.07 20.04 56.51
C ALA A 9 20.24 20.91 55.23
N GLY A 10 21.35 21.65 55.09
CA GLY A 10 21.59 22.52 53.93
C GLY A 10 22.19 21.80 52.71
N LEU A 11 22.88 20.67 52.90
CA LEU A 11 23.53 19.92 51.82
C LEU A 11 22.61 18.87 51.18
N LEU A 12 21.61 18.36 51.91
CA LEU A 12 20.62 17.43 51.35
C LEU A 12 19.53 18.13 50.52
N LEU A 13 19.23 19.42 50.79
CA LEU A 13 18.29 20.18 49.97
C LEU A 13 18.89 20.62 48.62
N VAL A 14 20.19 20.89 48.56
CA VAL A 14 20.87 21.26 47.29
C VAL A 14 21.09 20.03 46.41
N ALA A 15 21.34 18.85 46.98
CA ALA A 15 21.37 17.60 46.22
C ALA A 15 19.98 17.17 45.73
N ALA A 16 18.91 17.38 46.51
CA ALA A 16 17.54 17.10 46.07
C ALA A 16 17.05 18.09 44.98
N LEU A 17 17.49 19.35 45.00
CA LEU A 17 17.20 20.33 43.94
C LEU A 17 18.06 20.14 42.67
N LEU A 18 19.24 19.52 42.76
CA LEU A 18 20.01 19.09 41.58
C LEU A 18 19.55 17.73 41.00
N VAL A 19 18.89 16.88 41.79
CA VAL A 19 18.33 15.59 41.31
C VAL A 19 16.89 15.73 40.82
N ILE A 20 16.19 16.83 41.13
CA ILE A 20 14.87 17.17 40.54
C ILE A 20 15.02 18.07 39.29
N SER A 21 16.22 18.55 38.96
CA SER A 21 16.50 19.33 37.73
C SER A 21 17.23 18.54 36.63
N THR A 22 17.42 17.24 36.80
CA THR A 22 18.07 16.36 35.79
C THR A 22 17.12 15.35 35.13
N SER A 23 15.81 15.44 35.38
CA SER A 23 14.77 14.73 34.60
C SER A 23 14.13 15.58 33.49
N CYS A 24 14.57 16.82 33.29
CA CYS A 24 14.56 17.43 31.97
C CYS A 24 15.76 16.89 31.18
N ALA A 25 15.78 15.57 30.98
CA ALA A 25 16.58 14.99 29.92
C ALA A 25 16.19 15.73 28.64
N ASN A 26 17.18 16.29 27.95
CA ASN A 26 17.02 16.93 26.65
C ASN A 26 16.10 16.06 25.79
N ALA A 27 14.84 16.49 25.61
CA ALA A 27 13.99 15.89 24.61
C ALA A 27 14.63 16.29 23.29
N GLU A 28 15.40 15.37 22.70
CA GLU A 28 15.96 15.51 21.36
C GLU A 28 14.81 15.86 20.40
N GLU A 29 15.10 16.67 19.39
CA GLU A 29 14.16 16.91 18.30
C GLU A 29 13.79 15.55 17.69
N ALA A 30 12.53 15.15 17.85
CA ALA A 30 12.06 13.82 17.44
C ALA A 30 11.71 13.74 15.95
N ILE A 31 11.80 14.87 15.26
CA ILE A 31 11.41 15.04 13.86
C ILE A 31 12.58 15.66 13.13
N GLN A 32 13.12 14.94 12.15
CA GLN A 32 13.99 15.53 11.15
C GLN A 32 13.13 16.39 10.22
N LEU A 33 13.30 17.72 10.32
CA LEU A 33 12.59 18.66 9.46
C LEU A 33 13.10 18.54 8.02
N ARG A 34 12.18 18.65 7.07
CA ARG A 34 12.46 18.54 5.63
C ARG A 34 11.96 19.79 4.92
N THR A 35 12.80 20.31 4.04
CA THR A 35 12.47 21.40 3.12
C THR A 35 11.62 20.90 1.96
N SER A 36 11.03 21.81 1.20
CA SER A 36 10.29 21.47 -0.02
C SER A 36 11.14 20.72 -1.03
N LYS A 37 12.46 20.94 -1.11
CA LYS A 37 13.34 20.19 -2.03
C LYS A 37 13.54 18.73 -1.61
N GLU A 38 13.59 18.47 -0.31
CA GLU A 38 13.84 17.14 0.24
C GLU A 38 12.60 16.26 0.22
N ILE A 39 11.41 16.87 0.15
CA ILE A 39 10.14 16.17 -0.01
C ILE A 39 9.97 15.82 -1.50
N PRO A 40 9.69 14.58 -1.91
CA PRO A 40 9.45 14.25 -3.32
C PRO A 40 8.11 14.81 -3.79
N ALA A 41 7.05 14.55 -3.04
CA ALA A 41 5.70 15.06 -3.31
C ALA A 41 4.90 15.17 -2.00
N SER A 42 3.89 16.04 -2.02
CA SER A 42 2.95 16.25 -0.92
C SER A 42 1.70 16.94 -1.46
N ILE A 43 0.58 16.83 -0.75
CA ILE A 43 -0.64 17.59 -1.05
C ILE A 43 -0.63 18.97 -0.38
N PHE A 44 0.33 19.23 0.51
CA PHE A 44 0.30 20.37 1.41
C PHE A 44 0.85 21.65 0.75
N GLY A 45 0.09 22.73 0.85
CA GLY A 45 0.45 24.05 0.37
C GLY A 45 -0.18 25.20 1.14
N THR A 46 0.06 26.41 0.65
CA THR A 46 -0.38 27.67 1.26
C THR A 46 -0.67 28.71 0.18
N GLN A 47 -1.53 29.67 0.49
CA GLN A 47 -1.83 30.78 -0.40
C GLN A 47 -0.82 31.92 -0.24
N THR A 48 -0.47 32.52 -1.38
CA THR A 48 0.38 33.70 -1.51
C THR A 48 -0.30 34.78 -2.34
N HIS A 49 0.21 36.02 -2.24
CA HIS A 49 -0.26 37.18 -3.00
C HIS A 49 0.90 37.92 -3.70
N PHE A 50 1.82 37.16 -4.32
CA PHE A 50 2.97 37.70 -5.06
C PHE A 50 2.55 38.40 -6.35
N GLY A 51 1.51 37.92 -7.02
CA GLY A 51 0.89 38.59 -8.17
C GLY A 51 0.23 39.92 -7.82
N GLN A 52 0.11 40.23 -6.52
CA GLN A 52 -0.42 41.48 -6.00
C GLN A 52 0.71 42.36 -5.44
N TRP A 53 1.02 42.25 -4.14
CA TRP A 53 1.95 43.16 -3.45
C TRP A 53 2.93 42.49 -2.49
N TRP A 54 2.91 41.17 -2.35
CA TRP A 54 3.82 40.46 -1.44
C TRP A 54 5.25 40.34 -1.99
N ASP A 55 6.25 40.39 -1.11
CA ASP A 55 7.65 40.15 -1.45
C ASP A 55 7.97 38.64 -1.47
N TYR A 56 8.01 38.06 -2.67
CA TYR A 56 8.31 36.63 -2.83
C TYR A 56 9.69 36.23 -2.28
N LYS A 57 10.67 37.15 -2.25
CA LYS A 57 12.03 36.83 -1.76
C LYS A 57 12.08 36.67 -0.25
N GLY A 58 11.23 37.39 0.49
CA GLY A 58 11.06 37.21 1.92
C GLY A 58 10.25 35.97 2.28
N VAL A 59 9.24 35.65 1.46
CA VAL A 59 8.25 34.60 1.78
C VAL A 59 8.66 33.20 1.30
N LEU A 60 9.13 33.04 0.05
CA LEU A 60 9.43 31.70 -0.50
C LEU A 60 10.47 30.91 0.29
N PRO A 61 11.53 31.50 0.88
CA PRO A 61 12.45 30.74 1.75
C PRO A 61 11.74 30.15 2.98
N LEU A 62 10.73 30.84 3.52
CA LEU A 62 9.95 30.35 4.66
C LEU A 62 8.98 29.25 4.22
N VAL A 63 8.37 29.38 3.03
CA VAL A 63 7.54 28.32 2.44
C VAL A 63 8.38 27.05 2.20
N GLU A 64 9.59 27.21 1.64
CA GLU A 64 10.54 26.12 1.42
C GLU A 64 10.95 25.44 2.72
N ASN A 65 11.28 26.22 3.74
CA ASN A 65 11.66 25.70 5.06
C ASN A 65 10.49 25.03 5.80
N ALA A 66 9.25 25.45 5.55
CA ALA A 66 8.06 24.80 6.07
C ALA A 66 7.78 23.45 5.38
N GLY A 67 8.42 23.15 4.25
CA GLY A 67 8.21 21.90 3.52
C GLY A 67 6.93 21.88 2.68
N PHE A 68 6.28 23.03 2.45
CA PHE A 68 5.11 23.10 1.59
C PHE A 68 5.48 22.82 0.15
N LYS A 69 4.73 21.93 -0.49
CA LYS A 69 4.97 21.56 -1.90
C LYS A 69 4.22 22.41 -2.89
N TRP A 70 3.25 23.19 -2.42
CA TRP A 70 2.39 23.95 -3.28
C TRP A 70 2.24 25.38 -2.79
N ILE A 71 2.19 26.32 -3.73
CA ILE A 71 1.63 27.65 -3.52
C ILE A 71 0.42 27.85 -4.44
N ARG A 72 -0.58 28.57 -3.94
CA ARG A 72 -1.65 29.15 -4.74
C ARG A 72 -1.41 30.66 -4.81
N ASP A 73 -1.32 31.20 -6.01
CA ASP A 73 -1.19 32.65 -6.23
C ASP A 73 -2.16 33.09 -7.32
N ASP A 74 -2.43 34.39 -7.36
CA ASP A 74 -3.41 34.97 -8.25
C ASP A 74 -2.79 35.88 -9.29
N PHE A 75 -3.48 35.96 -10.43
CA PHE A 75 -3.03 36.80 -11.52
C PHE A 75 -4.21 37.53 -12.15
N GLY A 76 -4.26 38.84 -11.88
CA GLY A 76 -5.34 39.75 -12.27
C GLY A 76 -5.43 40.04 -13.77
N TRP A 77 -6.50 39.65 -14.47
CA TRP A 77 -6.73 39.94 -15.88
C TRP A 77 -6.60 41.44 -16.21
N GLN A 78 -7.13 42.30 -15.33
CA GLN A 78 -7.06 43.76 -15.46
C GLN A 78 -5.62 44.30 -15.51
N ASN A 79 -4.65 43.55 -14.99
CA ASN A 79 -3.24 43.94 -14.98
C ASN A 79 -2.48 43.42 -16.21
N ILE A 80 -3.07 42.49 -16.96
CA ILE A 80 -2.46 41.82 -18.11
C ILE A 80 -2.98 42.41 -19.41
N GLU A 81 -4.26 42.82 -19.41
CA GLU A 81 -4.90 43.47 -20.54
C GLU A 81 -5.31 44.90 -20.18
N MET A 82 -4.31 45.78 -20.07
CA MET A 82 -4.57 47.19 -19.76
C MET A 82 -5.11 47.97 -20.94
N GLU A 83 -4.79 47.55 -22.16
CA GLU A 83 -5.37 48.03 -23.40
C GLU A 83 -6.16 46.88 -24.03
N LYS A 84 -7.39 47.17 -24.46
CA LYS A 84 -8.28 46.15 -25.02
C LYS A 84 -7.62 45.46 -26.22
N GLY A 85 -7.49 44.14 -26.15
CA GLY A 85 -6.87 43.28 -27.16
C GLY A 85 -5.35 43.11 -27.01
N VAL A 86 -4.70 43.78 -26.06
CA VAL A 86 -3.24 43.74 -25.86
C VAL A 86 -2.93 43.03 -24.53
N LEU A 87 -2.56 41.76 -24.61
CA LEU A 87 -2.18 40.93 -23.46
C LEU A 87 -0.66 41.01 -23.24
N ASN A 88 -0.23 41.54 -22.10
CA ASN A 88 1.17 41.71 -21.76
C ASN A 88 1.43 41.52 -20.25
N LEU A 89 2.38 40.65 -19.91
CA LEU A 89 2.81 40.38 -18.53
C LEU A 89 3.83 41.40 -18.00
N ASN A 90 4.42 42.19 -18.89
CA ASN A 90 5.61 43.00 -18.64
C ASN A 90 5.43 44.47 -19.03
N ASP A 91 4.20 45.00 -19.05
CA ASP A 91 3.93 46.37 -19.49
C ASP A 91 4.57 47.43 -18.56
N PRO A 92 5.50 48.26 -19.06
CA PRO A 92 6.12 49.34 -18.29
C PRO A 92 5.17 50.46 -17.84
N GLU A 93 4.03 50.70 -18.51
CA GLU A 93 3.06 51.75 -18.14
C GLU A 93 2.14 51.32 -16.98
N ALA A 94 1.84 50.01 -16.85
CA ALA A 94 1.22 49.42 -15.65
C ALA A 94 2.06 49.76 -14.42
N ALA A 95 3.37 49.60 -14.61
CA ALA A 95 4.38 49.82 -13.60
C ALA A 95 4.58 51.30 -13.26
N GLN A 96 4.04 52.27 -14.01
CA GLN A 96 4.05 53.69 -13.65
C GLN A 96 2.77 54.17 -12.96
N ASN A 97 1.60 53.68 -13.40
CA ASN A 97 0.32 54.07 -12.79
C ASN A 97 0.14 53.54 -11.36
N LEU A 98 0.88 52.50 -10.97
CA LEU A 98 0.91 51.93 -9.61
C LEU A 98 2.06 52.47 -8.73
N LEU A 99 2.96 53.34 -9.24
CA LEU A 99 4.05 53.95 -8.46
C LEU A 99 3.58 54.90 -7.36
N LYS A 100 2.29 55.17 -7.25
CA LYS A 100 1.78 55.93 -6.10
C LYS A 100 1.77 55.11 -4.80
N ASN A 101 1.85 53.77 -4.82
CA ASN A 101 1.95 52.94 -3.61
C ASN A 101 2.56 51.51 -3.87
N ASN A 102 3.89 51.39 -3.86
CA ASN A 102 4.72 50.16 -3.84
C ASN A 102 5.09 49.46 -5.17
N ALA A 103 6.36 49.02 -5.23
CA ALA A 103 7.14 48.69 -6.43
C ALA A 103 7.22 47.19 -6.83
N TYR A 104 6.24 46.37 -6.45
CA TYR A 104 6.33 44.90 -6.58
C TYR A 104 5.54 44.28 -7.74
N PHE A 105 4.93 45.08 -8.62
CA PHE A 105 4.04 44.60 -9.68
C PHE A 105 4.71 43.92 -10.89
N LYS A 106 6.03 43.83 -10.88
CA LYS A 106 6.78 42.94 -11.80
C LYS A 106 6.91 41.62 -11.07
N ASN A 107 6.86 40.47 -11.76
CA ASN A 107 7.56 39.21 -11.39
C ASN A 107 6.76 37.90 -11.45
N ALA A 108 5.62 37.80 -12.13
CA ALA A 108 4.95 36.49 -12.29
C ALA A 108 5.92 35.41 -12.82
N ASP A 109 6.74 35.72 -13.83
CA ASP A 109 7.84 34.85 -14.25
C ASP A 109 8.86 34.57 -13.13
N ASN A 110 9.29 35.59 -12.38
CA ASN A 110 10.37 35.41 -11.41
C ASN A 110 9.93 34.60 -10.18
N TYR A 111 8.76 34.85 -9.59
CA TYR A 111 8.32 34.07 -8.43
C TYR A 111 7.93 32.65 -8.84
N VAL A 112 7.32 32.44 -10.03
CA VAL A 112 7.02 31.09 -10.53
C VAL A 112 8.31 30.31 -10.79
N ASN A 113 9.32 30.95 -11.38
CA ASN A 113 10.62 30.30 -11.61
C ASN A 113 11.34 30.00 -10.28
N ASP A 114 11.29 30.92 -9.30
CA ASP A 114 11.90 30.72 -7.97
C ASP A 114 11.18 29.61 -7.17
N ALA A 115 9.85 29.58 -7.19
CA ALA A 115 9.06 28.49 -6.59
C ALA A 115 9.44 27.13 -7.19
N ASN A 116 9.46 27.01 -8.52
CA ASN A 116 9.87 25.79 -9.21
C ASN A 116 11.32 25.38 -8.86
N ALA A 117 12.25 26.33 -8.80
CA ALA A 117 13.64 26.07 -8.42
C ALA A 117 13.80 25.60 -6.96
N ARG A 118 12.79 25.84 -6.11
CA ARG A 118 12.66 25.37 -4.73
C ARG A 118 11.89 24.05 -4.61
N GLY A 119 11.47 23.46 -5.72
CA GLY A 119 10.64 22.26 -5.73
C GLY A 119 9.22 22.52 -5.20
N ILE A 120 8.71 23.74 -5.38
CA ILE A 120 7.36 24.17 -5.01
C ILE A 120 6.55 24.33 -6.29
N ASP A 121 5.46 23.59 -6.40
CA ASP A 121 4.50 23.64 -7.50
C ASP A 121 3.53 24.81 -7.34
N VAL A 122 3.03 25.33 -8.46
CA VAL A 122 2.15 26.51 -8.50
C VAL A 122 0.77 26.16 -9.01
N ILE A 123 -0.26 26.50 -8.23
CA ILE A 123 -1.63 26.70 -8.71
C ILE A 123 -1.79 28.18 -9.02
N MET A 124 -2.15 28.50 -10.27
CA MET A 124 -2.42 29.86 -10.69
C MET A 124 -3.92 30.07 -10.85
N VAL A 125 -4.48 30.97 -10.06
CA VAL A 125 -5.90 31.36 -10.19
C VAL A 125 -6.06 32.51 -11.17
N LEU A 126 -6.95 32.31 -12.15
CA LEU A 126 -7.26 33.25 -13.22
C LEU A 126 -8.44 34.11 -12.78
N VAL A 127 -8.18 35.36 -12.36
CA VAL A 127 -9.15 36.30 -11.75
C VAL A 127 -8.79 37.72 -12.15
N TYR A 128 -9.54 38.80 -11.85
CA TYR A 128 -11.00 38.87 -11.92
C TYR A 128 -11.38 39.48 -13.29
N GLY A 129 -12.50 40.20 -13.39
CA GLY A 129 -12.94 40.85 -14.62
C GLY A 129 -12.04 42.00 -15.07
N ASN A 130 -12.30 42.51 -16.27
CA ASN A 130 -11.58 43.62 -16.86
C ASN A 130 -12.56 44.70 -17.34
N LYS A 131 -12.29 45.97 -17.00
CA LYS A 131 -13.15 47.12 -17.32
C LYS A 131 -13.46 47.29 -18.82
N HIS A 132 -12.62 46.76 -19.70
CA HIS A 132 -12.81 46.80 -21.16
C HIS A 132 -13.90 45.84 -21.68
N TYR A 133 -14.37 44.96 -20.79
CA TYR A 133 -15.30 43.87 -21.06
C TYR A 133 -16.41 43.89 -20.00
N PRO A 134 -17.38 44.81 -20.12
CA PRO A 134 -18.46 44.96 -19.14
C PRO A 134 -19.33 43.69 -19.04
N TYR A 135 -19.79 43.35 -17.83
CA TYR A 135 -20.54 42.12 -17.57
C TYR A 135 -21.89 42.05 -18.30
N GLU A 136 -22.49 43.20 -18.60
CA GLU A 136 -23.73 43.33 -19.38
C GLU A 136 -23.57 42.74 -20.79
N ASN A 137 -22.38 42.87 -21.38
CA ASN A 137 -22.05 42.24 -22.66
C ASN A 137 -21.35 40.88 -22.43
N PHE A 138 -22.11 39.92 -21.90
CA PHE A 138 -21.57 38.62 -21.50
C PHE A 138 -20.77 37.89 -22.58
N GLU A 139 -21.21 37.94 -23.85
CA GLU A 139 -20.51 37.24 -24.93
C GLU A 139 -19.13 37.84 -25.21
N GLU A 140 -19.01 39.17 -25.15
CA GLU A 140 -17.73 39.86 -25.29
C GLU A 140 -16.83 39.61 -24.07
N PHE A 141 -17.40 39.67 -22.86
CA PHE A 141 -16.69 39.35 -21.62
C PHE A 141 -16.15 37.91 -21.62
N LYS A 142 -16.98 36.94 -21.95
CA LYS A 142 -16.61 35.53 -22.04
C LYS A 142 -15.48 35.30 -23.05
N LYS A 143 -15.56 35.97 -24.22
CA LYS A 143 -14.52 35.87 -25.26
C LYS A 143 -13.19 36.51 -24.81
N GLY A 144 -13.23 37.71 -24.23
CA GLY A 144 -12.05 38.39 -23.70
C GLY A 144 -11.37 37.56 -22.61
N TYR A 145 -12.16 37.06 -21.66
CA TYR A 145 -11.67 36.25 -20.55
C TYR A 145 -11.02 34.95 -21.05
N ALA A 146 -11.66 34.25 -22.00
CA ALA A 146 -11.09 33.04 -22.60
C ALA A 146 -9.76 33.31 -23.32
N ASN A 147 -9.61 34.45 -24.01
CA ASN A 147 -8.34 34.85 -24.63
C ASN A 147 -7.25 35.09 -23.58
N TYR A 148 -7.61 35.73 -22.47
CA TYR A 148 -6.71 35.91 -21.33
C TYR A 148 -6.24 34.57 -20.76
N CYS A 149 -7.18 33.66 -20.46
CA CYS A 149 -6.84 32.34 -19.92
C CYS A 149 -5.90 31.57 -20.85
N ALA A 150 -6.16 31.57 -22.16
CA ALA A 150 -5.28 30.95 -23.14
C ALA A 150 -3.89 31.62 -23.21
N PHE A 151 -3.81 32.93 -23.08
CA PHE A 151 -2.53 33.64 -23.04
C PHE A 151 -1.70 33.24 -21.82
N ALA A 152 -2.30 33.24 -20.62
CA ALA A 152 -1.62 32.84 -19.40
C ALA A 152 -1.14 31.37 -19.45
N ALA A 153 -2.02 30.46 -19.87
CA ALA A 153 -1.71 29.04 -20.03
C ALA A 153 -0.57 28.79 -21.02
N LYS A 154 -0.59 29.49 -22.17
CA LYS A 154 0.47 29.38 -23.17
C LYS A 154 1.81 29.89 -22.64
N HIS A 155 1.81 31.01 -21.92
CA HIS A 155 3.04 31.62 -21.42
C HIS A 155 3.72 30.77 -20.33
N PHE A 156 2.94 30.23 -19.39
CA PHE A 156 3.46 29.47 -18.25
C PHE A 156 3.45 27.95 -18.45
N LYS A 157 3.27 27.47 -19.69
CA LYS A 157 3.27 26.05 -20.01
C LYS A 157 4.51 25.34 -19.45
N GLY A 158 4.28 24.27 -18.69
CA GLY A 158 5.32 23.49 -18.02
C GLY A 158 5.83 24.05 -16.68
N LYS A 159 5.47 25.29 -16.32
CA LYS A 159 5.90 25.97 -15.08
C LYS A 159 4.80 26.09 -14.04
N VAL A 160 3.58 26.40 -14.46
CA VAL A 160 2.37 26.32 -13.62
C VAL A 160 1.80 24.92 -13.76
N LYS A 161 1.50 24.25 -12.64
CA LYS A 161 1.03 22.86 -12.65
C LYS A 161 -0.48 22.75 -12.78
N VAL A 162 -1.21 23.70 -12.21
CA VAL A 162 -2.68 23.70 -12.18
C VAL A 162 -3.22 25.09 -12.45
N TRP A 163 -4.22 25.16 -13.32
CA TRP A 163 -4.98 26.37 -13.63
C TRP A 163 -6.33 26.33 -12.93
N GLU A 164 -6.55 27.26 -12.01
CA GLU A 164 -7.84 27.47 -11.38
C GLU A 164 -8.60 28.57 -12.11
N ILE A 165 -9.79 28.25 -12.64
CA ILE A 165 -10.60 29.23 -13.37
C ILE A 165 -11.57 29.91 -12.41
N TRP A 166 -11.34 31.21 -12.19
CA TRP A 166 -12.12 32.10 -11.32
C TRP A 166 -11.98 31.80 -9.82
N ASN A 167 -12.36 32.77 -8.98
CA ASN A 167 -12.41 32.64 -7.52
C ASN A 167 -13.79 33.04 -6.98
N GLU A 168 -14.39 32.16 -6.15
CA GLU A 168 -15.66 32.33 -5.44
C GLU A 168 -16.76 33.11 -6.21
N PRO A 169 -17.31 32.56 -7.30
CA PRO A 169 -18.25 33.27 -8.17
C PRO A 169 -19.57 33.67 -7.48
N SER A 170 -19.95 32.98 -6.39
CA SER A 170 -21.14 33.25 -5.57
C SER A 170 -20.98 34.48 -4.66
N VAL A 171 -19.73 34.87 -4.40
CA VAL A 171 -19.35 35.95 -3.48
C VAL A 171 -18.94 37.21 -4.24
N PHE A 172 -18.14 37.05 -5.29
CA PHE A 172 -17.60 38.16 -6.07
C PHE A 172 -18.46 38.48 -7.30
N GLU A 173 -17.84 39.05 -8.33
CA GLU A 173 -18.49 39.86 -9.35
C GLU A 173 -19.51 39.10 -10.22
N ILE A 174 -19.38 37.77 -10.39
CA ILE A 174 -20.27 36.98 -11.25
C ILE A 174 -21.71 36.98 -10.70
N ARG A 175 -21.93 36.56 -9.45
CA ARG A 175 -23.28 36.59 -8.87
C ARG A 175 -23.80 38.01 -8.71
N LYS A 176 -22.95 38.98 -8.36
CA LYS A 176 -23.36 40.39 -8.27
C LYS A 176 -23.87 40.92 -9.62
N ALA A 177 -23.21 40.57 -10.72
CA ALA A 177 -23.56 41.03 -12.06
C ALA A 177 -24.84 40.40 -12.61
N TYR A 178 -25.06 39.10 -12.34
CA TYR A 178 -26.16 38.35 -12.98
C TYR A 178 -27.34 38.05 -12.04
N GLY A 179 -27.19 38.21 -10.73
CA GLY A 179 -28.25 38.01 -9.74
C GLY A 179 -28.59 36.54 -9.48
N GLY A 180 -29.48 36.30 -8.51
CA GLY A 180 -29.98 34.97 -8.12
C GLY A 180 -29.52 34.49 -6.73
N SER A 181 -30.00 33.29 -6.35
CA SER A 181 -29.68 32.70 -5.03
C SER A 181 -28.19 32.42 -4.85
N TRP A 182 -27.68 32.58 -3.63
CA TRP A 182 -26.27 32.37 -3.29
C TRP A 182 -25.86 30.90 -3.21
N ASN A 183 -26.78 30.04 -2.77
CA ASN A 183 -26.57 28.59 -2.56
C ASN A 183 -27.07 27.74 -3.73
N ALA A 184 -27.60 28.38 -4.77
CA ALA A 184 -28.22 27.73 -5.92
C ALA A 184 -29.42 26.81 -5.61
N LYS A 185 -30.16 27.08 -4.52
CA LYS A 185 -31.36 26.31 -4.12
C LYS A 185 -32.34 26.05 -5.27
N GLU A 186 -32.78 24.79 -5.39
CA GLU A 186 -33.78 24.36 -6.36
C GLU A 186 -35.09 25.16 -6.26
N GLY A 187 -35.67 25.52 -7.41
CA GLY A 187 -36.86 26.36 -7.49
C GLY A 187 -36.61 27.86 -7.34
N ALA A 188 -35.38 28.30 -7.06
CA ALA A 188 -34.98 29.71 -7.06
C ALA A 188 -34.23 30.09 -8.36
N GLU A 189 -34.39 31.33 -8.83
CA GLU A 189 -33.63 31.82 -10.00
C GLU A 189 -32.13 31.94 -9.67
N THR A 190 -31.29 31.34 -10.52
CA THR A 190 -29.83 31.28 -10.36
C THR A 190 -29.07 31.57 -11.67
N PRO A 191 -29.44 32.64 -12.43
CA PRO A 191 -28.87 32.90 -13.76
C PRO A 191 -27.35 33.07 -13.75
N TRP A 192 -26.77 33.54 -12.65
CA TRP A 192 -25.32 33.66 -12.50
C TRP A 192 -24.60 32.32 -12.65
N LEU A 193 -25.18 31.21 -12.18
CA LEU A 193 -24.55 29.90 -12.24
C LEU A 193 -24.49 29.39 -13.68
N GLN A 194 -25.54 29.64 -14.46
CA GLN A 194 -25.57 29.32 -15.89
C GLN A 194 -24.48 30.09 -16.67
N LYS A 195 -24.33 31.39 -16.38
CA LYS A 195 -23.30 32.26 -16.97
C LYS A 195 -21.89 31.86 -16.53
N TYR A 196 -21.72 31.50 -15.26
CA TYR A 196 -20.47 30.96 -14.74
C TYR A 196 -20.06 29.68 -15.48
N THR A 197 -20.98 28.72 -15.64
CA THR A 197 -20.71 27.48 -16.39
C THR A 197 -20.30 27.76 -17.84
N ASP A 198 -20.96 28.69 -18.52
CA ASP A 198 -20.58 29.09 -19.89
C ASP A 198 -19.18 29.72 -19.94
N LEU A 199 -18.82 30.52 -18.94
CA LEU A 199 -17.49 31.12 -18.81
C LEU A 199 -16.41 30.05 -18.61
N ILE A 200 -16.64 29.10 -17.70
CA ILE A 200 -15.72 27.99 -17.44
C ILE A 200 -15.49 27.15 -18.70
N ILE A 201 -16.55 26.78 -19.42
CA ILE A 201 -16.44 25.99 -20.65
C ILE A 201 -15.63 26.75 -21.70
N ALA A 202 -15.85 28.06 -21.87
CA ALA A 202 -15.11 28.87 -22.83
C ALA A 202 -13.62 28.98 -22.46
N ALA A 203 -13.31 29.26 -21.20
CA ALA A 203 -11.94 29.38 -20.72
C ALA A 203 -11.19 28.04 -20.79
N ALA A 204 -11.80 26.94 -20.35
CA ALA A 204 -11.18 25.61 -20.38
C ALA A 204 -10.88 25.16 -21.82
N LYS A 205 -11.81 25.39 -22.77
CA LYS A 205 -11.57 25.12 -24.21
C LYS A 205 -10.41 25.96 -24.75
N ALA A 206 -10.31 27.22 -24.35
CA ALA A 206 -9.25 28.11 -24.80
C ALA A 206 -7.87 27.70 -24.24
N ILE A 207 -7.80 27.30 -22.97
CA ILE A 207 -6.60 26.73 -22.35
C ILE A 207 -6.19 25.44 -23.07
N ARG A 208 -7.10 24.47 -23.24
CA ARG A 208 -6.80 23.19 -23.92
C ARG A 208 -6.29 23.37 -25.35
N LYS A 209 -6.73 24.41 -26.05
CA LYS A 209 -6.28 24.70 -27.41
C LYS A 209 -4.79 25.06 -27.47
N VAL A 210 -4.25 25.71 -26.45
CA VAL A 210 -2.84 26.11 -26.38
C VAL A 210 -2.00 25.11 -25.58
N ASP A 211 -2.61 24.40 -24.64
CA ASP A 211 -2.00 23.37 -23.83
C ASP A 211 -2.97 22.20 -23.57
N PRO A 212 -2.95 21.17 -24.44
CA PRO A 212 -3.84 20.02 -24.32
C PRO A 212 -3.69 19.24 -23.02
N ASP A 213 -2.53 19.31 -22.37
CA ASP A 213 -2.17 18.53 -21.17
C ASP A 213 -2.34 19.32 -19.86
N ALA A 214 -2.77 20.59 -19.93
CA ALA A 214 -2.94 21.43 -18.75
C ALA A 214 -3.91 20.82 -17.73
N THR A 215 -3.58 20.86 -16.43
CA THR A 215 -4.53 20.52 -15.38
C THR A 215 -5.44 21.72 -15.13
N ILE A 216 -6.75 21.56 -15.32
CA ILE A 216 -7.74 22.63 -15.20
C ILE A 216 -8.74 22.29 -14.10
N ILE A 217 -8.90 23.18 -13.13
CA ILE A 217 -9.84 23.05 -12.02
C ILE A 217 -10.78 24.25 -11.97
N ALA A 218 -12.01 24.02 -11.51
CA ALA A 218 -12.98 25.08 -11.26
C ALA A 218 -14.01 24.61 -10.22
N GLY A 219 -14.75 25.54 -9.64
CA GLY A 219 -15.77 25.25 -8.63
C GLY A 219 -16.19 26.50 -7.87
N SER A 220 -16.88 26.27 -6.76
CA SER A 220 -17.42 27.29 -5.86
C SER A 220 -16.95 27.04 -4.43
N CYS A 221 -16.94 28.09 -3.62
CA CYS A 221 -16.72 27.99 -2.17
C CYS A 221 -17.91 27.37 -1.42
N ILE A 222 -19.07 27.22 -2.08
CA ILE A 222 -20.30 26.68 -1.48
C ILE A 222 -20.58 25.27 -2.02
N PHE A 223 -20.65 24.26 -1.13
CA PHE A 223 -20.77 22.85 -1.54
C PHE A 223 -22.06 22.53 -2.33
N PRO A 224 -23.28 22.97 -1.94
CA PRO A 224 -24.48 22.78 -2.77
C PRO A 224 -24.36 23.37 -4.18
N VAL A 225 -23.69 24.51 -4.33
CA VAL A 225 -23.45 25.11 -5.65
C VAL A 225 -22.59 24.19 -6.51
N ASN A 226 -21.59 23.51 -5.95
CA ASN A 226 -20.77 22.56 -6.70
C ASN A 226 -21.58 21.37 -7.24
N TYR A 227 -22.61 20.90 -6.52
CA TYR A 227 -23.52 19.86 -7.04
C TYR A 227 -24.23 20.33 -8.30
N HIS A 228 -24.88 21.49 -8.23
CA HIS A 228 -25.60 22.06 -9.37
C HIS A 228 -24.66 22.45 -10.52
N PHE A 229 -23.47 22.95 -10.20
CA PHE A 229 -22.45 23.29 -11.19
C PHE A 229 -22.03 22.07 -12.01
N MET A 230 -21.80 20.93 -11.35
CA MET A 230 -21.45 19.68 -12.03
C MET A 230 -22.58 19.17 -12.94
N ASP A 231 -23.84 19.27 -12.50
CA ASP A 231 -25.00 18.91 -13.34
C ASP A 231 -25.08 19.80 -14.59
N LEU A 232 -24.88 21.12 -14.43
CA LEU A 232 -24.87 22.06 -15.55
C LEU A 232 -23.69 21.86 -16.49
N LEU A 233 -22.50 21.52 -15.98
CA LEU A 233 -21.36 21.16 -16.81
C LEU A 233 -21.67 19.92 -17.66
N LYS A 234 -22.32 18.91 -17.07
CA LYS A 234 -22.74 17.70 -17.80
C LYS A 234 -23.77 18.04 -18.88
N GLU A 235 -24.82 18.78 -18.53
CA GLU A 235 -25.88 19.22 -19.46
C GLU A 235 -25.30 19.99 -20.65
N LYS A 236 -24.31 20.86 -20.40
CA LYS A 236 -23.66 21.68 -21.43
C LYS A 236 -22.49 20.99 -22.15
N GLY A 237 -22.24 19.70 -21.89
CA GLY A 237 -21.17 18.92 -22.52
C GLY A 237 -19.75 19.39 -22.16
N GLY A 238 -19.59 19.99 -20.98
CA GLY A 238 -18.32 20.53 -20.46
C GLY A 238 -17.66 19.69 -19.37
N ILE A 239 -18.28 18.60 -18.91
CA ILE A 239 -17.82 17.86 -17.72
C ILE A 239 -16.40 17.27 -17.85
N GLU A 240 -16.01 16.88 -19.06
CA GLU A 240 -14.67 16.31 -19.34
C GLU A 240 -13.56 17.37 -19.49
N LEU A 241 -13.91 18.66 -19.49
CA LEU A 241 -12.92 19.74 -19.65
C LEU A 241 -12.12 20.00 -18.37
N LEU A 242 -12.65 19.62 -17.21
CA LEU A 242 -12.02 19.80 -15.90
C LEU A 242 -11.36 18.50 -15.42
N ASP A 243 -10.21 18.63 -14.76
CA ASP A 243 -9.45 17.52 -14.16
C ASP A 243 -9.62 17.43 -12.64
N GLY A 244 -10.41 18.33 -12.05
CA GLY A 244 -10.71 18.33 -10.62
C GLY A 244 -11.68 19.42 -10.22
N LEU A 245 -12.21 19.30 -9.00
CA LEU A 245 -13.19 20.23 -8.41
C LEU A 245 -12.53 21.08 -7.33
N VAL A 246 -12.82 22.39 -7.36
CA VAL A 246 -12.41 23.34 -6.33
C VAL A 246 -13.41 23.38 -5.18
N ILE A 247 -12.90 23.40 -3.94
CA ILE A 247 -13.67 23.66 -2.72
C ILE A 247 -12.94 24.63 -1.80
N HIS A 248 -13.68 25.48 -1.08
CA HIS A 248 -13.14 26.32 -0.01
C HIS A 248 -13.79 25.95 1.34
N PRO A 249 -13.29 24.91 2.04
CA PRO A 249 -14.01 24.32 3.16
C PRO A 249 -13.83 25.12 4.47
N TYR A 250 -14.19 26.40 4.48
CA TYR A 250 -14.18 27.17 5.72
C TYR A 250 -15.25 26.66 6.70
N THR A 251 -14.83 26.37 7.94
CA THR A 251 -15.73 25.92 9.03
C THR A 251 -16.21 27.09 9.90
N TYR A 252 -15.72 28.31 9.63
CA TYR A 252 -16.07 29.58 10.27
C TYR A 252 -15.79 29.62 11.78
N LYS A 253 -16.69 29.02 12.59
CA LYS A 253 -16.62 28.95 14.06
C LYS A 253 -16.52 27.50 14.58
N LEU A 254 -16.57 26.52 13.69
CA LEU A 254 -16.54 25.11 14.00
C LEU A 254 -15.12 24.55 13.94
N PRO A 255 -14.82 23.46 14.68
CA PRO A 255 -13.56 22.74 14.49
C PRO A 255 -13.51 22.06 13.11
N PRO A 256 -12.32 21.67 12.62
CA PRO A 256 -12.11 21.17 11.25
C PRO A 256 -12.94 19.95 10.85
N GLU A 257 -13.34 19.12 11.82
CA GLU A 257 -14.01 17.85 11.57
C GLU A 257 -15.48 18.01 11.15
N VAL A 258 -16.09 19.17 11.39
CA VAL A 258 -17.53 19.41 11.19
C VAL A 258 -17.81 20.72 10.45
N SER A 259 -18.82 20.69 9.57
CA SER A 259 -19.26 21.83 8.77
C SER A 259 -20.78 21.75 8.53
N PRO A 260 -21.53 22.87 8.53
CA PRO A 260 -22.99 22.87 8.67
C PRO A 260 -23.68 22.66 7.31
N TYR A 261 -23.55 21.44 6.79
CA TYR A 261 -24.02 21.03 5.46
C TYR A 261 -24.87 19.74 5.47
N GLY A 262 -25.25 19.27 6.67
CA GLY A 262 -26.08 18.09 6.90
C GLY A 262 -27.30 18.39 7.78
N GLY A 263 -28.36 17.61 7.63
CA GLY A 263 -29.59 17.70 8.45
C GLY A 263 -30.73 18.49 7.79
N ASP A 264 -31.94 18.35 8.34
CA ASP A 264 -33.18 18.82 7.71
C ASP A 264 -33.25 20.34 7.56
N VAL A 265 -32.80 21.09 8.58
CA VAL A 265 -32.82 22.57 8.54
C VAL A 265 -31.90 23.09 7.43
N ILE A 266 -30.72 22.49 7.30
CA ILE A 266 -29.77 22.86 6.24
C ILE A 266 -30.30 22.41 4.86
N ALA A 267 -30.90 21.23 4.78
CA ALA A 267 -31.54 20.76 3.55
C ALA A 267 -32.67 21.70 3.10
N GLU A 268 -33.47 22.23 4.02
CA GLU A 268 -34.49 23.23 3.71
C GLU A 268 -33.87 24.54 3.25
N ARG A 269 -32.80 25.02 3.91
CA ARG A 269 -32.08 26.25 3.53
C ARG A 269 -31.48 26.16 2.13
N ASP A 270 -30.81 25.05 1.82
CA ASP A 270 -30.02 24.87 0.60
C ASP A 270 -30.76 24.15 -0.52
N GLY A 271 -31.89 23.53 -0.23
CA GLY A 271 -32.59 22.63 -1.14
C GLY A 271 -31.98 21.21 -1.17
N MET A 272 -30.86 20.97 -0.47
CA MET A 272 -30.23 19.66 -0.36
C MET A 272 -29.33 19.54 0.86
N SER A 273 -29.13 18.30 1.32
CA SER A 273 -28.10 17.93 2.29
C SER A 273 -26.90 17.35 1.54
N VAL A 274 -25.71 17.93 1.74
CA VAL A 274 -24.46 17.44 1.12
C VAL A 274 -23.53 16.75 2.13
N SER A 275 -24.04 16.49 3.33
CA SER A 275 -23.42 15.69 4.39
C SER A 275 -24.47 14.78 5.03
N ASP A 276 -24.06 13.62 5.52
CA ASP A 276 -24.94 12.73 6.30
C ASP A 276 -25.08 13.18 7.76
N ASP A 277 -24.01 13.74 8.33
CA ASP A 277 -23.86 13.94 9.77
C ASP A 277 -23.06 15.21 10.10
N ASN A 278 -23.02 16.17 9.17
CA ASN A 278 -22.21 17.40 9.22
C ASN A 278 -20.70 17.16 9.25
N THR A 279 -20.20 15.93 9.07
CA THR A 279 -18.76 15.70 9.08
C THR A 279 -18.11 16.12 7.77
N TYR A 280 -16.91 16.71 7.87
CA TYR A 280 -16.11 17.08 6.72
C TYR A 280 -15.84 15.87 5.82
N SER A 281 -15.51 14.72 6.40
CA SER A 281 -15.28 13.48 5.66
C SER A 281 -16.53 13.00 4.90
N SER A 282 -17.74 13.16 5.48
CA SER A 282 -18.99 12.84 4.78
C SER A 282 -19.25 13.77 3.60
N ILE A 283 -18.96 15.07 3.75
CA ILE A 283 -19.07 16.05 2.65
C ILE A 283 -18.15 15.66 1.48
N ILE A 284 -16.88 15.35 1.78
CA ILE A 284 -15.90 14.98 0.73
C ILE A 284 -16.29 13.68 0.06
N ARG A 285 -16.70 12.66 0.81
CA ARG A 285 -17.15 11.38 0.24
C ARG A 285 -18.33 11.59 -0.72
N ARG A 286 -19.37 12.30 -0.27
CA ARG A 286 -20.57 12.56 -1.10
C ARG A 286 -20.23 13.40 -2.34
N MET A 287 -19.31 14.35 -2.22
CA MET A 287 -18.81 15.11 -3.37
C MET A 287 -18.12 14.20 -4.39
N LYS A 288 -17.21 13.32 -3.95
CA LYS A 288 -16.56 12.33 -4.83
C LYS A 288 -17.56 11.37 -5.48
N GLU A 289 -18.62 10.98 -4.75
CA GLU A 289 -19.73 10.18 -5.31
C GLU A 289 -20.46 10.94 -6.42
N LYS A 290 -20.79 12.21 -6.20
CA LYS A 290 -21.43 13.06 -7.22
C LYS A 290 -20.53 13.26 -8.45
N MET A 291 -19.22 13.48 -8.26
CA MET A 291 -18.26 13.58 -9.37
C MET A 291 -18.25 12.32 -10.25
N LYS A 292 -18.37 11.12 -9.65
CA LYS A 292 -18.50 9.86 -10.40
C LYS A 292 -19.83 9.76 -11.15
N GLU A 293 -20.93 10.12 -10.49
CA GLU A 293 -22.29 10.08 -11.05
C GLU A 293 -22.43 10.95 -12.31
N VAL A 294 -21.84 12.15 -12.28
CA VAL A 294 -21.89 13.08 -13.42
C VAL A 294 -20.87 12.73 -14.52
N GLY A 295 -19.94 11.82 -14.27
CA GLY A 295 -18.96 11.36 -15.24
C GLY A 295 -17.72 12.25 -15.38
N MET A 296 -17.26 12.87 -14.28
CA MET A 296 -15.96 13.57 -14.31
C MET A 296 -14.81 12.59 -14.55
N ARG A 297 -13.76 13.05 -15.25
CA ARG A 297 -12.57 12.24 -15.59
C ARG A 297 -11.82 11.71 -14.37
N THR A 298 -11.85 12.47 -13.28
CA THR A 298 -11.23 12.12 -12.00
C THR A 298 -12.20 12.47 -10.87
N THR A 299 -11.89 12.02 -9.66
CA THR A 299 -12.52 12.50 -8.42
C THR A 299 -11.55 13.35 -7.59
N ASP A 300 -10.59 14.00 -8.26
CA ASP A 300 -9.58 14.82 -7.60
C ASP A 300 -10.23 16.11 -7.10
N ILE A 301 -10.13 16.35 -5.80
CA ILE A 301 -10.63 17.55 -5.15
C ILE A 301 -9.44 18.39 -4.69
N TYR A 302 -9.51 19.68 -4.99
CA TYR A 302 -8.52 20.69 -4.61
C TYR A 302 -9.16 21.62 -3.58
N ALA A 303 -8.67 21.58 -2.34
CA ALA A 303 -9.01 22.57 -1.34
C ALA A 303 -8.08 23.77 -1.53
N THR A 304 -8.52 24.75 -2.33
CA THR A 304 -7.67 25.87 -2.76
C THR A 304 -7.68 27.04 -1.77
N GLU A 305 -8.61 27.03 -0.81
CA GLU A 305 -8.59 27.94 0.34
C GLU A 305 -9.24 27.31 1.58
N PHE A 306 -8.56 27.34 2.72
CA PHE A 306 -9.15 27.08 4.03
C PHE A 306 -8.27 27.70 5.13
N GLY A 307 -8.86 28.03 6.28
CA GLY A 307 -8.07 28.58 7.36
C GLY A 307 -8.87 29.04 8.56
N PHE A 308 -8.13 29.55 9.54
CA PHE A 308 -8.66 30.11 10.79
C PHE A 308 -7.96 31.43 11.07
N SER A 309 -8.71 32.52 11.21
CA SER A 309 -8.13 33.83 11.48
C SER A 309 -7.88 34.05 12.97
N THR A 310 -6.77 34.71 13.30
CA THR A 310 -6.41 35.12 14.67
C THR A 310 -6.81 36.56 14.99
N TYR A 311 -7.75 37.13 14.23
CA TYR A 311 -8.28 38.45 14.52
C TYR A 311 -9.02 38.50 15.87
N HIS A 312 -9.08 39.68 16.45
CA HIS A 312 -9.73 39.98 17.72
C HIS A 312 -11.01 40.78 17.47
N PRO A 313 -12.19 40.15 17.52
CA PRO A 313 -13.45 40.87 17.38
C PRO A 313 -13.64 41.83 18.57
N THR A 314 -13.90 43.10 18.29
CA THR A 314 -14.24 44.13 19.28
C THR A 314 -15.60 44.74 18.95
N ILE A 315 -16.24 45.42 19.91
CA ILE A 315 -17.44 46.22 19.62
C ILE A 315 -17.06 47.26 18.56
N GLY A 316 -17.70 47.21 17.39
CA GLY A 316 -17.36 48.06 16.24
C GLY A 316 -16.22 47.54 15.36
N SER A 317 -15.66 46.35 15.61
CA SER A 317 -14.91 45.63 14.56
C SER A 317 -15.87 45.40 13.40
N ALA A 318 -15.62 46.08 12.29
CA ALA A 318 -16.35 45.77 11.09
C ALA A 318 -15.93 44.37 10.65
N ALA A 319 -16.90 43.49 10.47
CA ALA A 319 -16.75 42.25 9.72
C ALA A 319 -16.51 42.59 8.24
N ILE A 320 -15.36 43.18 7.95
CA ILE A 320 -14.97 43.61 6.61
C ILE A 320 -14.39 42.39 5.91
N GLY A 321 -15.06 41.95 4.84
CA GLY A 321 -14.72 40.78 4.05
C GLY A 321 -15.95 39.93 3.71
N PRO A 322 -15.94 39.15 2.62
CA PRO A 322 -16.94 38.15 2.35
C PRO A 322 -17.23 37.24 3.55
N GLY A 323 -18.49 37.16 3.97
CA GLY A 323 -18.88 36.28 5.08
C GLY A 323 -18.33 36.69 6.45
N GLY A 324 -17.78 37.91 6.63
CA GLY A 324 -17.06 38.30 7.85
C GLY A 324 -17.81 38.17 9.18
N ASN A 325 -19.15 38.16 9.18
CA ASN A 325 -19.97 37.92 10.38
C ASN A 325 -19.98 36.45 10.83
N LEU A 326 -19.62 35.53 9.92
CA LEU A 326 -19.64 34.08 10.13
C LEU A 326 -18.37 33.60 10.83
N PHE A 327 -17.21 34.17 10.50
CA PHE A 327 -15.92 33.75 11.04
C PHE A 327 -15.78 34.02 12.55
N GLY A 328 -15.03 33.15 13.23
CA GLY A 328 -14.59 33.33 14.61
C GLY A 328 -13.14 33.80 14.68
N GLY A 329 -12.82 34.60 15.70
CA GLY A 329 -11.44 34.96 16.03
C GLY A 329 -10.82 33.93 16.98
N PHE A 330 -9.68 33.34 16.61
CA PHE A 330 -9.01 32.29 17.38
C PHE A 330 -7.69 32.78 17.98
N SER A 331 -7.23 32.13 19.07
CA SER A 331 -5.84 32.31 19.51
C SER A 331 -4.88 31.67 18.49
N GLU A 332 -3.63 32.12 18.45
CA GLU A 332 -2.63 31.52 17.57
C GLU A 332 -2.40 30.03 17.89
N GLN A 333 -2.56 29.63 19.16
CA GLN A 333 -2.52 28.22 19.54
C GLN A 333 -3.70 27.44 18.95
N ALA A 334 -4.93 27.98 19.04
CA ALA A 334 -6.11 27.32 18.48
C ALA A 334 -6.02 27.22 16.95
N GLN A 335 -5.53 28.27 16.28
CA GLN A 335 -5.25 28.24 14.84
C GLN A 335 -4.30 27.08 14.50
N ALA A 336 -3.19 26.97 15.22
CA ALA A 336 -2.19 25.92 14.97
C ALA A 336 -2.76 24.50 15.16
N LYS A 337 -3.50 24.28 16.25
CA LYS A 337 -4.17 22.99 16.53
C LYS A 337 -5.16 22.63 15.43
N TYR A 338 -5.99 23.57 15.00
CA TYR A 338 -7.01 23.31 13.98
C TYR A 338 -6.41 23.13 12.58
N LEU A 339 -5.43 23.94 12.17
CA LEU A 339 -4.74 23.72 10.90
C LEU A 339 -4.04 22.35 10.89
N ALA A 340 -3.37 21.96 11.98
CA ALA A 340 -2.74 20.65 12.08
C ALA A 340 -3.73 19.50 11.83
N ARG A 341 -4.90 19.56 12.46
CA ARG A 341 -5.98 18.57 12.22
C ARG A 341 -6.51 18.67 10.79
N TYR A 342 -6.71 19.87 10.24
CA TYR A 342 -7.32 20.04 8.93
C TYR A 342 -6.44 19.48 7.79
N PHE A 343 -5.14 19.73 7.83
CA PHE A 343 -4.20 19.16 6.88
C PHE A 343 -4.21 17.63 6.89
N ILE A 344 -4.28 17.01 8.08
CA ILE A 344 -4.42 15.55 8.20
C ILE A 344 -5.78 15.10 7.65
N LEU A 345 -6.87 15.83 7.93
CA LEU A 345 -8.20 15.53 7.40
C LEU A 345 -8.24 15.57 5.86
N HIS A 346 -7.51 16.49 5.22
CA HIS A 346 -7.37 16.51 3.76
C HIS A 346 -6.65 15.26 3.25
N LEU A 347 -5.58 14.84 3.93
CA LEU A 347 -4.82 13.65 3.56
C LEU A 347 -5.65 12.36 3.70
N VAL A 348 -6.37 12.19 4.80
CA VAL A 348 -7.17 10.96 5.05
C VAL A 348 -8.43 10.86 4.19
N ASN A 349 -8.91 11.99 3.65
CA ASN A 349 -9.99 12.05 2.68
C ASN A 349 -9.51 12.05 1.22
N ASP A 350 -8.21 11.85 1.00
CA ASP A 350 -7.61 11.68 -0.32
C ASP A 350 -7.85 12.90 -1.22
N LEU A 351 -7.64 14.11 -0.68
CA LEU A 351 -7.61 15.32 -1.49
C LEU A 351 -6.31 15.39 -2.30
N LYS A 352 -6.39 16.04 -3.46
CA LYS A 352 -5.25 16.17 -4.37
C LYS A 352 -4.26 17.24 -3.92
N VAL A 353 -4.78 18.40 -3.50
CA VAL A 353 -4.00 19.52 -2.95
C VAL A 353 -4.83 20.24 -1.88
N ALA A 354 -4.15 20.78 -0.86
CA ALA A 354 -4.72 21.55 0.23
C ALA A 354 -3.89 22.82 0.47
N MET A 355 -4.51 23.99 0.25
CA MET A 355 -3.93 25.32 0.35
C MET A 355 -4.49 26.08 1.55
N GLN A 356 -3.66 26.26 2.57
CA GLN A 356 -4.04 27.11 3.70
C GLN A 356 -4.03 28.59 3.28
N TYR A 357 -5.14 29.29 3.52
CA TYR A 357 -5.25 30.73 3.40
C TYR A 357 -4.87 31.39 4.72
N ASP A 358 -3.89 32.29 4.76
CA ASP A 358 -2.81 32.52 3.78
C ASP A 358 -1.44 32.47 4.51
N PHE A 359 -0.34 32.58 3.78
CA PHE A 359 0.98 32.32 4.38
C PHE A 359 1.42 33.40 5.39
N GLN A 360 1.21 34.69 5.08
CA GLN A 360 1.57 35.81 5.95
C GLN A 360 0.37 36.69 6.29
N ASN A 361 0.37 37.30 7.46
CA ASN A 361 -0.63 38.32 7.79
C ASN A 361 -0.50 39.54 6.84
N ASP A 362 -1.58 39.90 6.15
CA ASP A 362 -1.63 41.08 5.26
C ASP A 362 -1.51 42.43 5.99
N GLY A 363 -1.96 42.51 7.25
CA GLY A 363 -2.04 43.77 7.98
C GLY A 363 -0.98 43.93 9.07
N PHE A 364 -0.31 45.09 9.10
CA PHE A 364 0.55 45.46 10.23
C PHE A 364 -0.28 45.96 11.42
N ASN A 365 -0.19 45.30 12.57
CA ASN A 365 -0.91 45.65 13.81
C ASN A 365 -2.44 45.75 13.69
N SER A 366 -3.04 45.25 12.61
CA SER A 366 -4.48 45.30 12.36
C SER A 366 -5.18 44.06 12.90
N ARG A 367 -5.10 43.85 14.22
CA ARG A 367 -5.72 42.69 14.88
C ARG A 367 -7.25 42.67 14.76
N LYS A 368 -7.88 43.77 14.34
CA LYS A 368 -9.35 43.88 14.24
C LYS A 368 -9.90 43.41 12.90
N HIS A 369 -9.06 43.31 11.86
CA HIS A 369 -9.49 42.98 10.51
C HIS A 369 -9.36 41.47 10.26
N LEU A 370 -10.45 40.82 9.90
CA LEU A 370 -10.50 39.37 9.70
C LEU A 370 -9.42 38.89 8.70
N GLU A 371 -9.44 39.46 7.50
CA GLU A 371 -8.56 39.05 6.38
C GLU A 371 -7.07 39.23 6.72
N HIS A 372 -6.71 40.18 7.60
CA HIS A 372 -5.31 40.47 7.89
C HIS A 372 -4.60 39.45 8.79
N ASN A 373 -5.32 38.45 9.32
CA ASN A 373 -4.83 37.65 10.46
C ASN A 373 -4.91 36.13 10.22
N PHE A 374 -4.91 35.68 8.96
CA PHE A 374 -4.89 34.26 8.61
C PHE A 374 -3.47 33.65 8.57
N GLY A 375 -2.47 34.47 8.27
CA GLY A 375 -1.04 34.16 8.23
C GLY A 375 -0.52 33.06 9.16
N LEU A 376 0.39 32.23 8.65
CA LEU A 376 1.29 31.36 9.42
C LEU A 376 2.49 32.13 9.98
N VAL A 377 2.85 33.23 9.32
CA VAL A 377 3.85 34.20 9.80
C VAL A 377 3.21 35.59 9.95
N LYS A 378 3.80 36.43 10.81
CA LYS A 378 3.35 37.82 10.94
C LYS A 378 3.73 38.65 9.71
N HIS A 379 3.13 39.82 9.59
CA HIS A 379 3.38 40.79 8.52
C HIS A 379 4.89 41.12 8.39
N PRO A 380 5.43 41.49 7.20
CA PRO A 380 6.84 41.83 7.00
C PRO A 380 7.40 42.88 7.97
N GLY A 381 6.55 43.83 8.40
CA GLY A 381 6.90 44.82 9.43
C GLY A 381 7.22 44.24 10.81
N SER A 382 6.90 42.97 11.05
CA SER A 382 7.31 42.16 12.21
C SER A 382 8.35 41.10 11.83
N ASN A 383 9.10 41.34 10.75
CA ASN A 383 10.16 40.47 10.25
C ASN A 383 9.72 39.01 10.04
N TYR A 384 8.50 38.80 9.54
CA TYR A 384 7.94 37.47 9.26
C TYR A 384 7.99 36.52 10.46
N GLU A 385 7.84 37.02 11.69
CA GLU A 385 7.89 36.19 12.91
C GLU A 385 6.93 34.99 12.80
N PRO A 386 7.42 33.73 12.88
CA PRO A 386 6.57 32.56 12.74
C PRO A 386 5.58 32.40 13.90
N LYS A 387 4.33 32.10 13.58
CA LYS A 387 3.30 31.72 14.56
C LYS A 387 3.43 30.24 14.91
N PRO A 388 2.81 29.77 16.02
CA PRO A 388 2.80 28.34 16.36
C PRO A 388 2.30 27.42 15.23
N SER A 389 1.41 27.92 14.36
CA SER A 389 0.90 27.20 13.19
C SER A 389 1.98 26.87 12.17
N TYR A 390 2.95 27.77 11.95
CA TYR A 390 4.10 27.51 11.06
C TYR A 390 4.86 26.25 11.49
N TYR A 391 5.25 26.16 12.77
CA TYR A 391 6.02 25.02 13.27
C TYR A 391 5.23 23.71 13.29
N ALA A 392 3.93 23.77 13.60
CA ALA A 392 3.06 22.58 13.57
C ALA A 392 2.95 22.03 12.13
N LEU A 393 2.76 22.90 11.14
CA LEU A 393 2.64 22.50 9.74
C LEU A 393 3.98 22.07 9.14
N GLN A 394 5.09 22.68 9.55
CA GLN A 394 6.44 22.24 9.16
C GLN A 394 6.70 20.77 9.56
N ARG A 395 6.29 20.40 10.77
CA ARG A 395 6.41 19.03 11.28
C ARG A 395 5.48 18.07 10.57
N ILE A 396 4.24 18.47 10.28
CA ILE A 396 3.30 17.68 9.49
C ILE A 396 3.83 17.44 8.08
N CYS A 397 4.36 18.45 7.40
CA CYS A 397 4.96 18.31 6.08
C CYS A 397 6.15 17.33 6.12
N SER A 398 6.99 17.41 7.15
CA SER A 398 8.16 16.54 7.30
C SER A 398 7.78 15.08 7.56
N LEU A 399 6.71 14.83 8.32
CA LEU A 399 6.28 13.48 8.72
C LEU A 399 5.31 12.81 7.75
N LEU A 400 4.40 13.55 7.12
CA LEU A 400 3.23 12.99 6.42
C LEU A 400 3.23 13.28 4.90
N SER A 401 4.38 13.66 4.34
CA SER A 401 4.59 13.74 2.89
C SER A 401 5.25 12.47 2.35
N GLU A 402 5.36 12.31 1.03
CA GLU A 402 5.98 11.12 0.43
C GLU A 402 7.36 10.80 1.05
N PRO A 403 7.68 9.50 1.27
CA PRO A 403 6.97 8.29 0.81
C PRO A 403 5.87 7.77 1.77
N VAL A 404 5.34 8.63 2.65
CA VAL A 404 4.34 8.26 3.66
C VAL A 404 2.93 8.35 3.08
N LYS A 405 2.17 7.26 3.21
CA LYS A 405 0.77 7.15 2.74
C LYS A 405 -0.17 6.72 3.84
N GLN A 406 -1.46 7.02 3.70
CA GLN A 406 -2.48 6.49 4.61
C GLN A 406 -2.44 4.96 4.57
N PHE A 407 -2.41 4.33 5.75
CA PHE A 407 -2.34 2.89 5.92
C PHE A 407 -3.64 2.37 6.51
N LYS A 408 -4.24 1.38 5.84
CA LYS A 408 -5.49 0.73 6.26
C LYS A 408 -5.23 -0.77 6.42
N PRO A 409 -4.70 -1.21 7.56
CA PRO A 409 -4.47 -2.62 7.83
C PRO A 409 -5.77 -3.40 8.01
N ASP A 410 -5.67 -4.73 8.03
CA ASP A 410 -6.73 -5.68 8.37
C ASP A 410 -7.02 -5.76 9.88
N TRP A 411 -6.14 -5.22 10.72
CA TRP A 411 -6.32 -5.06 12.16
C TRP A 411 -6.85 -3.67 12.53
N GLN A 412 -7.45 -3.57 13.73
CA GLN A 412 -8.09 -2.35 14.21
C GLN A 412 -7.29 -1.66 15.33
N THR A 413 -7.54 -0.36 15.48
CA THR A 413 -7.09 0.44 16.63
C THR A 413 -8.29 0.84 17.49
N THR A 414 -8.28 0.45 18.75
CA THR A 414 -9.31 0.82 19.74
C THR A 414 -8.74 1.81 20.76
N VAL A 415 -9.55 2.78 21.18
CA VAL A 415 -9.17 3.78 22.19
C VAL A 415 -10.22 3.75 23.30
N SER A 416 -9.81 3.68 24.57
CA SER A 416 -10.71 3.61 25.72
C SER A 416 -10.20 4.38 26.94
N PRO A 417 -10.95 5.36 27.47
CA PRO A 417 -12.13 5.95 26.84
C PRO A 417 -11.76 6.67 25.53
N ASP A 418 -12.68 6.70 24.55
CA ASP A 418 -12.52 7.45 23.30
C ASP A 418 -13.04 8.88 23.37
N ARG A 419 -13.58 9.30 24.52
CA ARG A 419 -14.21 10.61 24.74
C ARG A 419 -14.18 10.96 26.22
N TYR A 420 -14.50 12.20 26.57
CA TYR A 420 -14.63 12.60 27.96
C TYR A 420 -15.72 11.79 28.68
N LEU A 421 -15.35 11.15 29.80
CA LEU A 421 -16.25 10.32 30.58
C LEU A 421 -17.32 11.18 31.26
N LEU A 422 -18.57 10.72 31.18
CA LEU A 422 -19.66 11.27 31.97
C LEU A 422 -19.57 10.73 33.40
N SER A 423 -19.89 11.54 34.39
CA SER A 423 -20.10 11.06 35.75
C SER A 423 -21.58 11.07 36.11
N LYS A 424 -21.95 10.30 37.14
CA LYS A 424 -23.31 10.35 37.71
C LYS A 424 -23.70 11.75 38.24
N ASN A 425 -22.72 12.59 38.55
CA ASN A 425 -22.91 13.91 39.14
C ASN A 425 -22.83 15.05 38.10
N TRP A 426 -22.25 14.80 36.93
CA TRP A 426 -22.07 15.80 35.88
C TRP A 426 -21.94 15.13 34.51
N LYS A 427 -22.63 15.68 33.51
CA LYS A 427 -22.48 15.27 32.12
C LYS A 427 -21.60 16.28 31.40
N TYR A 428 -20.61 15.78 30.67
CA TYR A 428 -19.89 16.60 29.71
C TYR A 428 -20.84 16.98 28.58
N ILE A 429 -21.01 18.29 28.38
CA ILE A 429 -21.71 18.85 27.22
C ILE A 429 -20.70 19.70 26.49
N GLU A 430 -20.40 19.29 25.26
CA GLU A 430 -19.53 20.07 24.39
C GLU A 430 -20.25 21.36 23.95
N PRO A 431 -19.55 22.51 23.89
CA PRO A 431 -20.14 23.71 23.30
C PRO A 431 -20.56 23.47 21.84
N TYR A 432 -21.85 23.55 21.59
CA TYR A 432 -22.43 23.58 20.25
C TYR A 432 -22.51 25.00 19.71
N ILE A 433 -22.78 25.12 18.41
CA ILE A 433 -23.30 26.38 17.85
C ILE A 433 -24.68 26.15 17.28
N MET A 434 -25.50 27.19 17.31
CA MET A 434 -26.73 27.25 16.54
C MET A 434 -26.39 27.84 15.17
N TRP A 435 -26.51 27.04 14.13
CA TRP A 435 -26.33 27.45 12.74
C TRP A 435 -27.69 27.39 12.03
N ASP A 436 -28.23 28.55 11.66
CA ASP A 436 -29.57 28.68 11.04
C ASP A 436 -30.69 27.95 11.79
N GLY A 437 -30.58 27.87 13.13
CA GLY A 437 -31.55 27.18 13.98
C GLY A 437 -31.25 25.69 14.23
N GLN A 438 -30.23 25.13 13.58
CA GLN A 438 -29.75 23.77 13.84
C GLN A 438 -28.60 23.75 14.84
N GLU A 439 -28.63 22.82 15.79
CA GLU A 439 -27.50 22.57 16.69
C GLU A 439 -26.40 21.78 15.97
N ILE A 440 -25.17 22.30 15.98
CA ILE A 440 -23.98 21.63 15.43
C ILE A 440 -22.94 21.44 16.54
N GLN A 441 -22.64 20.17 16.86
CA GLN A 441 -21.66 19.77 17.86
C GLN A 441 -20.32 19.37 17.21
N SER A 442 -19.23 19.44 17.98
CA SER A 442 -18.00 18.73 17.59
C SER A 442 -18.20 17.21 17.73
N LEU A 443 -17.31 16.41 17.13
CA LEU A 443 -17.45 14.95 17.15
C LEU A 443 -17.37 14.35 18.57
N ASN A 444 -16.64 15.03 19.47
CA ASN A 444 -16.39 14.58 20.84
C ASN A 444 -15.96 13.10 20.93
N ARG A 445 -14.96 12.75 20.12
CA ARG A 445 -14.31 11.43 20.12
C ARG A 445 -12.86 11.54 19.67
N VAL A 446 -12.08 10.51 19.96
CA VAL A 446 -10.72 10.36 19.45
C VAL A 446 -10.76 9.95 17.98
N GLU A 447 -10.21 10.83 17.17
CA GLU A 447 -9.85 10.56 15.78
C GLU A 447 -8.50 9.83 15.74
N LYS A 448 -8.41 8.82 14.88
CA LYS A 448 -7.29 7.89 14.83
C LYS A 448 -7.01 7.48 13.40
N TYR A 449 -5.79 7.71 12.94
CA TYR A 449 -5.38 7.43 11.57
C TYR A 449 -3.99 6.82 11.55
N LEU A 450 -3.78 5.86 10.67
CA LEU A 450 -2.50 5.21 10.47
C LEU A 450 -1.88 5.68 9.16
N PHE A 451 -0.58 5.91 9.19
CA PHE A 451 0.23 6.20 8.01
C PHE A 451 1.42 5.26 7.99
N LYS A 452 1.87 4.85 6.81
CA LYS A 452 3.02 3.97 6.63
C LYS A 452 4.01 4.62 5.68
N ASN A 453 5.27 4.65 6.08
CA ASN A 453 6.38 4.95 5.21
C ASN A 453 6.60 3.72 4.30
N SER A 454 6.44 3.89 2.99
CA SER A 454 6.55 2.78 2.04
C SER A 454 7.98 2.26 1.82
N GLU A 455 8.99 3.06 2.14
CA GLU A 455 10.41 2.68 2.01
C GLU A 455 10.92 1.93 3.26
N THR A 456 10.55 2.40 4.46
CA THR A 456 11.09 1.84 5.71
C THR A 456 10.14 0.83 6.38
N GLY A 457 8.87 0.81 5.99
CA GLY A 457 7.83 0.03 6.65
C GLY A 457 7.37 0.60 7.99
N GLU A 458 7.96 1.70 8.47
CA GLU A 458 7.58 2.40 9.69
C GLU A 458 6.12 2.85 9.62
N VAL A 459 5.39 2.64 10.72
CA VAL A 459 3.99 3.04 10.86
C VAL A 459 3.86 4.16 11.90
N MET A 460 2.98 5.11 11.62
CA MET A 460 2.66 6.24 12.46
C MET A 460 1.17 6.22 12.79
N LEU A 461 0.84 6.04 14.06
CA LEU A 461 -0.52 6.22 14.56
C LEU A 461 -0.71 7.66 15.01
N VAL A 462 -1.58 8.39 14.34
CA VAL A 462 -1.91 9.78 14.65
C VAL A 462 -3.23 9.83 15.42
N LEU A 463 -3.24 10.51 16.56
CA LEU A 463 -4.37 10.58 17.49
C LEU A 463 -4.66 12.02 17.88
N TRP A 464 -5.93 12.38 17.98
CA TRP A 464 -6.37 13.59 18.69
C TRP A 464 -7.83 13.44 19.14
N ASN A 465 -8.22 14.19 20.16
CA ASN A 465 -9.61 14.32 20.54
C ASN A 465 -10.29 15.43 19.71
N ALA A 466 -11.28 15.07 18.90
CA ALA A 466 -12.00 15.97 18.01
C ALA A 466 -13.05 16.81 18.75
N VAL A 467 -12.53 17.66 19.65
CA VAL A 467 -13.26 18.66 20.41
C VAL A 467 -12.80 20.06 20.01
N ARG A 468 -13.57 21.08 20.40
CA ARG A 468 -13.14 22.48 20.25
C ARG A 468 -11.84 22.71 21.03
N SER A 469 -10.95 23.52 20.45
CA SER A 469 -9.71 23.91 21.13
C SER A 469 -10.03 24.56 22.46
N SER A 470 -9.43 24.06 23.55
CA SER A 470 -9.67 24.55 24.91
C SER A 470 -8.42 24.49 25.78
N ASP A 471 -8.54 24.99 27.02
CA ASP A 471 -7.55 24.90 28.10
C ASP A 471 -7.77 23.66 28.99
N ARG A 472 -8.65 22.74 28.57
CA ARG A 472 -8.96 21.52 29.30
C ARG A 472 -7.79 20.55 29.29
N GLN A 473 -7.79 19.66 30.29
CA GLN A 473 -6.84 18.55 30.32
C GLN A 473 -7.07 17.62 29.12
N PRO A 474 -5.98 17.11 28.51
CA PRO A 474 -6.04 16.07 27.50
C PRO A 474 -6.80 14.84 28.00
N LEU A 475 -7.33 14.05 27.06
CA LEU A 475 -7.92 12.77 27.37
C LEU A 475 -6.81 11.75 27.73
N LEU A 476 -6.97 11.03 28.84
CA LEU A 476 -6.09 9.93 29.19
C LEU A 476 -6.76 8.61 28.77
N SER A 477 -6.16 7.92 27.80
CA SER A 477 -6.76 6.73 27.19
C SER A 477 -5.78 5.58 27.09
N ASP A 478 -6.29 4.37 27.19
CA ASP A 478 -5.61 3.18 26.71
C ASP A 478 -5.87 3.04 25.21
N VAL A 479 -4.82 2.74 24.44
CA VAL A 479 -4.89 2.50 23.00
C VAL A 479 -4.47 1.07 22.73
N THR A 480 -5.30 0.31 22.03
CA THR A 480 -5.02 -1.10 21.69
C THR A 480 -4.92 -1.24 20.18
N LEU A 481 -3.82 -1.82 19.71
CA LEU A 481 -3.67 -2.30 18.34
C LEU A 481 -3.95 -3.80 18.35
N ASP A 482 -4.82 -4.26 17.46
CA ASP A 482 -5.11 -5.69 17.27
C ASP A 482 -3.99 -6.42 16.51
N THR A 483 -2.73 -6.11 16.84
CA THR A 483 -1.50 -6.70 16.30
C THR A 483 -0.37 -6.57 17.32
N ALA A 484 0.58 -7.50 17.26
CA ALA A 484 1.84 -7.45 18.00
C ALA A 484 3.05 -7.30 17.06
N ASP A 485 2.86 -6.98 15.78
CA ASP A 485 3.92 -7.04 14.76
C ASP A 485 4.88 -5.84 14.78
N TYR A 486 4.68 -4.89 15.69
CA TYR A 486 5.46 -3.66 15.77
C TYR A 486 6.19 -3.54 17.11
N THR A 487 7.26 -2.74 17.10
CA THR A 487 8.10 -2.42 18.26
C THR A 487 8.64 -0.99 18.15
N GLY A 488 9.46 -0.56 19.10
CA GLY A 488 10.12 0.75 19.06
C GLY A 488 9.16 1.93 19.20
N PHE A 489 8.13 1.80 20.05
CA PHE A 489 7.07 2.79 20.19
C PHE A 489 7.59 4.11 20.76
N ALA A 490 7.49 5.19 19.99
CA ALA A 490 7.89 6.53 20.39
C ALA A 490 6.77 7.54 20.09
N GLY A 491 6.34 8.29 21.11
CA GLY A 491 5.35 9.34 20.99
C GLY A 491 5.99 10.65 20.55
N ILE A 492 5.28 11.46 19.78
CA ILE A 492 5.70 12.79 19.31
C ILE A 492 4.52 13.76 19.42
N ASP A 493 4.78 14.91 20.03
CA ASP A 493 3.84 16.01 20.10
C ASP A 493 4.07 16.97 18.93
N ILE A 494 3.09 17.13 18.03
CA ILE A 494 3.23 17.96 16.82
C ILE A 494 3.35 19.45 17.15
N MET A 495 2.81 19.91 18.27
CA MET A 495 2.85 21.31 18.68
C MET A 495 4.22 21.71 19.21
N THR A 496 4.96 20.78 19.80
CA THR A 496 6.29 21.04 20.39
C THR A 496 7.45 20.41 19.63
N GLY A 497 7.22 19.38 18.83
CA GLY A 497 8.25 18.57 18.16
C GLY A 497 8.99 17.60 19.09
N LYS A 498 8.59 17.53 20.37
CA LYS A 498 9.26 16.73 21.39
C LYS A 498 8.72 15.32 21.43
N SER A 499 9.60 14.37 21.72
CA SER A 499 9.19 13.00 22.00
C SER A 499 8.55 12.86 23.38
N PHE A 500 7.61 11.93 23.52
CA PHE A 500 7.13 11.44 24.82
C PHE A 500 7.16 9.91 24.86
N LYS A 501 7.32 9.36 26.06
CA LYS A 501 7.37 7.91 26.27
C LYS A 501 5.98 7.29 26.09
N VAL A 502 5.91 6.19 25.35
CA VAL A 502 4.71 5.36 25.22
C VAL A 502 4.91 4.10 26.05
N ASN A 503 4.04 3.88 27.05
CA ASN A 503 4.09 2.67 27.87
C ASN A 503 3.34 1.55 27.14
N SER A 504 4.06 0.68 26.45
CA SER A 504 3.50 -0.45 25.70
C SER A 504 3.63 -1.78 26.43
N SER A 505 2.64 -2.65 26.30
CA SER A 505 2.76 -4.09 26.59
C SER A 505 2.12 -4.91 25.48
N VAL A 506 2.52 -6.18 25.35
CA VAL A 506 1.88 -7.13 24.45
C VAL A 506 1.11 -8.15 25.28
N LYS A 507 -0.15 -8.38 24.94
CA LYS A 507 -1.01 -9.39 25.59
C LYS A 507 -1.96 -9.97 24.55
N ASP A 508 -2.06 -11.30 24.49
CA ASP A 508 -2.98 -12.02 23.60
C ASP A 508 -2.85 -11.61 22.12
N GLY A 509 -1.60 -11.42 21.65
CA GLY A 509 -1.32 -10.99 20.26
C GLY A 509 -1.62 -9.52 19.97
N LYS A 510 -1.99 -8.71 20.98
CA LYS A 510 -2.33 -7.29 20.84
C LYS A 510 -1.31 -6.40 21.54
N THR A 511 -1.04 -5.24 20.95
CA THR A 511 -0.22 -4.20 21.58
C THR A 511 -1.10 -3.21 22.30
N ILE A 512 -0.85 -2.98 23.59
CA ILE A 512 -1.61 -2.05 24.43
C ILE A 512 -0.69 -0.92 24.88
N PHE A 513 -1.03 0.31 24.51
CA PHE A 513 -0.45 1.53 25.05
C PHE A 513 -1.28 2.01 26.24
N LYS A 514 -0.67 2.08 27.42
CA LYS A 514 -1.33 2.50 28.65
C LYS A 514 -1.18 3.99 28.90
N ASN A 515 -2.27 4.63 29.32
CA ASN A 515 -2.29 6.04 29.74
C ASN A 515 -1.71 7.00 28.68
N VAL A 516 -2.08 6.82 27.42
CA VAL A 516 -1.73 7.75 26.33
C VAL A 516 -2.46 9.06 26.55
N ILE A 517 -1.71 10.16 26.55
CA ILE A 517 -2.24 11.53 26.63
C ILE A 517 -2.65 11.95 25.22
N ILE A 518 -3.96 12.09 24.99
CA ILE A 518 -4.54 12.47 23.69
C ILE A 518 -5.16 13.86 23.82
N PRO A 519 -4.46 14.92 23.35
CA PRO A 519 -4.94 16.28 23.45
C PRO A 519 -5.95 16.61 22.33
N ASP A 520 -6.40 17.86 22.32
CA ASP A 520 -7.19 18.47 21.24
C ASP A 520 -6.29 18.88 20.06
N TYR A 521 -5.27 18.10 19.73
CA TYR A 521 -4.43 18.26 18.55
C TYR A 521 -3.65 16.97 18.27
N PRO A 522 -3.09 16.82 17.06
CA PRO A 522 -2.41 15.59 16.68
C PRO A 522 -1.19 15.30 17.57
N VAL A 523 -1.16 14.09 18.12
CA VAL A 523 0.05 13.42 18.60
C VAL A 523 0.30 12.19 17.74
N VAL A 524 1.55 11.81 17.57
CA VAL A 524 1.96 10.69 16.72
C VAL A 524 2.65 9.63 17.57
N ILE A 525 2.29 8.37 17.41
CA ILE A 525 3.05 7.23 17.93
C ILE A 525 3.71 6.54 16.74
N LYS A 526 5.04 6.70 16.63
CA LYS A 526 5.86 5.98 15.65
C LYS A 526 6.11 4.56 16.13
N MET A 527 6.10 3.61 15.22
CA MET A 527 6.39 2.21 15.48
C MET A 527 7.05 1.56 14.26
N SER A 528 8.05 0.73 14.51
CA SER A 528 8.76 -0.02 13.46
C SER A 528 8.23 -1.45 13.40
N PRO A 529 8.16 -2.07 12.22
CA PRO A 529 7.94 -3.51 12.13
C PRO A 529 8.98 -4.24 13.01
N LYS A 530 8.56 -5.28 13.72
CA LYS A 530 9.51 -6.13 14.42
C LYS A 530 10.49 -6.72 13.41
N PRO A 531 11.79 -6.75 13.72
CA PRO A 531 12.76 -7.40 12.85
C PRO A 531 12.36 -8.86 12.69
N LYS A 532 12.22 -9.29 11.44
CA LYS A 532 12.02 -10.71 11.11
C LYS A 532 13.31 -11.46 11.44
N LYS A 533 13.19 -12.71 11.87
CA LYS A 533 14.37 -13.56 12.12
C LYS A 533 15.11 -13.76 10.78
N LYS A 534 16.27 -13.13 10.62
CA LYS A 534 17.17 -13.26 9.45
C LYS A 534 18.29 -14.24 9.81
N LEU A 535 18.52 -15.25 8.97
CA LEU A 535 19.62 -16.21 9.14
C LEU A 535 20.95 -15.61 8.64
N PRO A 536 22.12 -16.15 9.04
CA PRO A 536 23.42 -15.59 8.66
C PRO A 536 23.66 -15.70 7.15
N ASP A 537 24.03 -14.59 6.51
CA ASP A 537 24.24 -14.51 5.06
C ASP A 537 25.27 -15.54 4.52
N SER A 538 26.18 -16.04 5.37
CA SER A 538 27.24 -17.00 5.01
C SER A 538 26.77 -18.38 4.56
N TYR A 539 25.52 -18.76 4.82
CA TYR A 539 24.98 -20.06 4.40
C TYR A 539 24.33 -20.01 3.00
N PHE A 540 24.09 -18.82 2.43
CA PHE A 540 23.18 -18.66 1.28
C PHE A 540 23.90 -18.24 -0.01
N ASN A 541 23.28 -18.55 -1.15
CA ASN A 541 23.80 -18.46 -2.52
C ASN A 541 24.90 -19.46 -2.91
N GLN A 542 25.05 -20.54 -2.14
CA GLN A 542 26.00 -21.59 -2.46
C GLN A 542 25.62 -22.31 -3.76
N PHE A 543 26.62 -22.57 -4.61
CA PHE A 543 26.47 -23.49 -5.72
C PHE A 543 26.71 -24.89 -5.17
N SER A 544 25.66 -25.70 -5.08
CA SER A 544 25.68 -26.97 -4.34
C SER A 544 24.90 -28.07 -5.07
N PRO A 545 25.24 -28.40 -6.34
CA PRO A 545 24.53 -29.42 -7.07
C PRO A 545 24.69 -30.82 -6.44
N PRO A 546 23.69 -31.71 -6.60
CA PRO A 546 23.84 -33.11 -6.25
C PRO A 546 25.05 -33.75 -6.94
N ASN A 547 25.80 -34.59 -6.23
CA ASN A 547 26.94 -35.31 -6.79
C ASN A 547 26.50 -36.55 -7.59
N LYS A 548 25.74 -36.32 -8.67
CA LYS A 548 25.18 -37.35 -9.52
C LYS A 548 24.96 -36.83 -10.94
N LYS A 549 24.63 -37.73 -11.88
CA LYS A 549 24.38 -37.33 -13.27
C LYS A 549 23.06 -36.57 -13.35
N PHE A 550 23.00 -35.52 -14.16
CA PHE A 550 21.84 -34.63 -14.23
C PHE A 550 20.55 -35.39 -14.60
N GLY A 551 20.64 -36.37 -15.49
CA GLY A 551 19.51 -37.22 -15.88
C GLY A 551 18.91 -38.02 -14.72
N GLU A 552 19.69 -38.32 -13.69
CA GLU A 552 19.25 -39.04 -12.48
C GLU A 552 18.39 -38.20 -11.53
N SER A 553 18.22 -36.90 -11.83
CA SER A 553 17.29 -35.98 -11.16
C SER A 553 16.05 -35.65 -11.98
N VAL A 554 16.04 -35.96 -13.28
CA VAL A 554 14.95 -35.52 -14.16
C VAL A 554 13.78 -36.46 -14.04
N GLY A 555 12.63 -35.89 -13.72
CA GLY A 555 11.37 -36.61 -13.69
C GLY A 555 10.21 -35.84 -14.26
N ILE A 556 9.07 -36.51 -14.30
CA ILE A 556 7.82 -35.93 -14.76
C ILE A 556 6.68 -36.49 -13.92
N GLN A 557 5.69 -35.66 -13.64
CA GLN A 557 4.49 -36.13 -13.02
C GLN A 557 3.69 -36.96 -14.02
N GLY A 558 3.41 -38.17 -13.57
CA GLY A 558 3.03 -39.30 -14.37
C GLY A 558 1.66 -39.12 -15.02
N PRO A 559 1.52 -39.50 -16.30
CA PRO A 559 0.25 -39.44 -17.04
C PRO A 559 -0.83 -40.38 -16.49
N PHE A 560 -0.49 -41.33 -15.61
CA PHE A 560 -1.45 -42.29 -15.06
C PHE A 560 -2.37 -41.72 -13.98
N LEU A 561 -2.22 -40.42 -13.72
CA LEU A 561 -2.99 -39.58 -12.81
C LEU A 561 -4.50 -39.84 -12.84
N ARG A 562 -5.10 -40.14 -14.01
CA ARG A 562 -6.54 -40.35 -14.22
C ARG A 562 -6.81 -41.11 -15.54
N ASP A 563 -6.52 -42.40 -15.57
CA ASP A 563 -6.93 -43.32 -16.66
C ASP A 563 -6.24 -43.16 -18.03
N ILE A 564 -5.06 -42.51 -18.14
CA ILE A 564 -4.28 -42.60 -19.39
C ILE A 564 -3.63 -43.99 -19.45
N PRO A 565 -3.96 -44.82 -20.47
CA PRO A 565 -3.44 -46.18 -20.55
C PRO A 565 -1.93 -46.19 -20.73
N LEU A 566 -1.28 -47.19 -20.12
CA LEU A 566 0.16 -47.45 -20.27
C LEU A 566 0.60 -47.56 -21.74
N THR A 567 -0.27 -48.07 -22.61
CA THR A 567 -0.03 -48.16 -24.05
C THR A 567 0.17 -46.80 -24.73
N THR A 568 -0.36 -45.71 -24.15
CA THR A 568 -0.24 -44.35 -24.68
C THR A 568 0.88 -43.58 -23.98
N SER A 569 0.96 -43.69 -22.66
CA SER A 569 1.92 -42.94 -21.85
C SER A 569 3.32 -43.53 -21.84
N GLY A 570 3.45 -44.86 -21.79
CA GLY A 570 4.73 -45.56 -21.69
C GLY A 570 5.71 -45.15 -22.79
N PRO A 571 5.33 -45.21 -24.09
CA PRO A 571 6.22 -44.79 -25.18
C PRO A 571 6.68 -43.34 -25.08
N LEU A 572 5.85 -42.43 -24.55
CA LEU A 572 6.20 -41.03 -24.36
C LEU A 572 7.21 -40.82 -23.23
N LEU A 573 7.11 -41.59 -22.15
CA LEU A 573 8.07 -41.58 -21.05
C LEU A 573 9.44 -42.08 -21.50
N LEU A 574 9.47 -43.18 -22.26
CA LEU A 574 10.70 -43.73 -22.83
C LEU A 574 11.34 -42.75 -23.83
N ASP A 575 10.54 -42.08 -24.66
CA ASP A 575 11.04 -41.08 -25.61
C ASP A 575 11.60 -39.82 -24.94
N LEU A 576 11.13 -39.46 -23.74
CA LEU A 576 11.69 -38.36 -22.96
C LEU A 576 12.98 -38.73 -22.21
N GLY A 577 13.22 -40.02 -21.93
CA GLY A 577 14.38 -40.49 -21.17
C GLY A 577 14.41 -40.06 -19.70
N VAL A 578 13.26 -39.77 -19.11
CA VAL A 578 13.17 -39.38 -17.68
C VAL A 578 13.50 -40.53 -16.75
N LYS A 579 14.13 -40.25 -15.61
CA LYS A 579 14.49 -41.24 -14.60
C LYS A 579 13.42 -41.41 -13.53
N TRP A 580 12.64 -40.37 -13.26
CA TRP A 580 11.63 -40.35 -12.20
C TRP A 580 10.23 -40.10 -12.73
N VAL A 581 9.24 -40.80 -12.16
CA VAL A 581 7.82 -40.54 -12.41
C VAL A 581 7.09 -40.33 -11.09
N ARG A 582 6.36 -39.23 -10.97
CA ARG A 582 5.53 -38.96 -9.78
C ARG A 582 4.08 -39.36 -10.01
N ASP A 583 3.56 -40.31 -9.23
CA ASP A 583 2.22 -40.92 -9.39
C ASP A 583 1.39 -40.86 -8.09
N PHE A 584 0.06 -40.96 -8.24
CA PHE A 584 -0.93 -40.79 -7.16
C PHE A 584 -1.94 -41.93 -7.21
N PRO A 585 -1.69 -43.04 -6.49
CA PRO A 585 -2.66 -44.11 -6.40
C PRO A 585 -3.95 -43.61 -5.73
N TYR A 586 -5.11 -44.02 -6.26
CA TYR A 586 -6.38 -43.71 -5.60
C TYR A 586 -6.52 -44.54 -4.33
N GLN A 587 -6.44 -43.90 -3.17
CA GLN A 587 -6.39 -44.59 -1.89
C GLN A 587 -7.58 -45.52 -1.66
N GLY A 588 -8.80 -45.13 -2.09
CA GLY A 588 -10.00 -45.93 -1.90
C GLY A 588 -9.98 -47.28 -2.63
N THR A 589 -9.23 -47.40 -3.74
CA THR A 589 -9.02 -48.71 -4.40
C THR A 589 -7.96 -49.55 -3.72
N VAL A 590 -6.90 -48.89 -3.22
CA VAL A 590 -5.78 -49.58 -2.58
C VAL A 590 -6.16 -50.05 -1.18
N ASN A 591 -6.98 -49.28 -0.48
CA ASN A 591 -7.48 -49.60 0.85
C ASN A 591 -9.02 -49.56 0.84
N PRO A 592 -9.71 -50.58 0.31
CA PRO A 592 -11.17 -50.57 0.16
C PRO A 592 -11.93 -50.80 1.46
N SER A 593 -11.25 -51.24 2.53
CA SER A 593 -11.85 -51.46 3.86
C SER A 593 -10.76 -51.32 4.93
N PRO A 594 -11.09 -50.92 6.17
CA PRO A 594 -10.09 -50.75 7.23
C PRO A 594 -9.18 -51.98 7.39
N GLY A 595 -7.86 -51.78 7.30
CA GLY A 595 -6.86 -52.86 7.42
C GLY A 595 -6.74 -53.82 6.23
N VAL A 596 -7.49 -53.61 5.14
CA VAL A 596 -7.43 -54.43 3.93
C VAL A 596 -6.74 -53.63 2.82
N TYR A 597 -5.71 -54.21 2.20
CA TYR A 597 -4.94 -53.58 1.14
C TYR A 597 -4.94 -54.43 -0.14
N ASN A 598 -5.21 -53.80 -1.28
CA ASN A 598 -5.27 -54.44 -2.59
C ASN A 598 -4.55 -53.60 -3.65
N PHE A 599 -3.39 -54.09 -4.08
CA PHE A 599 -2.57 -53.45 -5.10
C PHE A 599 -2.85 -53.96 -6.53
N THR A 600 -3.84 -54.84 -6.71
CA THR A 600 -4.15 -55.51 -7.99
C THR A 600 -5.42 -54.99 -8.68
N SER A 601 -6.25 -54.18 -8.01
CA SER A 601 -7.53 -53.68 -8.56
C SER A 601 -7.59 -52.16 -8.60
N TYR A 602 -8.10 -51.59 -9.71
CA TYR A 602 -8.19 -50.14 -9.91
C TYR A 602 -9.54 -49.72 -10.53
N HIS A 603 -10.05 -48.55 -10.16
CA HIS A 603 -11.32 -47.96 -10.62
C HIS A 603 -11.18 -47.30 -12.00
N GLY A 604 -11.11 -48.10 -13.08
CA GLY A 604 -11.27 -47.60 -14.47
C GLY A 604 -10.00 -47.32 -15.30
N GLY A 605 -8.83 -47.73 -14.83
CA GLY A 605 -7.49 -47.52 -15.45
C GLY A 605 -6.52 -48.69 -15.21
N PRO A 606 -5.26 -48.64 -15.70
CA PRO A 606 -4.33 -49.77 -15.65
C PRO A 606 -3.88 -50.10 -14.22
N ASN A 607 -3.66 -51.40 -13.94
CA ASN A 607 -3.36 -51.99 -12.63
C ASN A 607 -2.03 -51.42 -12.04
N ILE A 608 -1.95 -51.16 -10.72
CA ILE A 608 -0.74 -50.64 -10.06
C ILE A 608 0.45 -51.59 -10.28
N THR A 609 0.21 -52.90 -10.21
CA THR A 609 1.22 -53.92 -10.53
C THR A 609 1.80 -53.78 -11.95
N GLU A 610 0.96 -53.52 -12.96
CA GLU A 610 1.41 -53.35 -14.34
C GLU A 610 2.28 -52.10 -14.51
N ARG A 611 1.96 -51.03 -13.77
CA ARG A 611 2.76 -49.79 -13.77
C ARG A 611 4.11 -50.00 -13.11
N CYS A 612 4.14 -50.62 -11.93
CA CYS A 612 5.38 -50.94 -11.23
C CYS A 612 6.27 -51.87 -12.06
N GLN A 613 5.69 -52.90 -12.71
CA GLN A 613 6.45 -53.76 -13.62
C GLN A 613 7.03 -52.97 -14.80
N PHE A 614 6.24 -52.09 -15.41
CA PHE A 614 6.75 -51.23 -16.48
C PHE A 614 7.90 -50.34 -16.00
N TYR A 615 7.82 -49.79 -14.79
CA TYR A 615 8.88 -48.97 -14.20
C TYR A 615 10.15 -49.77 -13.97
N GLU A 616 10.05 -50.97 -13.40
CA GLU A 616 11.16 -51.90 -13.20
C GLU A 616 11.82 -52.28 -14.55
N ASP A 617 11.01 -52.74 -15.51
CA ASP A 617 11.47 -53.18 -16.83
C ASP A 617 12.21 -52.08 -17.61
N ASN A 618 11.93 -50.81 -17.30
CA ASN A 618 12.46 -49.66 -18.02
C ASN A 618 13.35 -48.75 -17.16
N ASN A 619 13.76 -49.21 -15.97
CA ASN A 619 14.66 -48.48 -15.08
C ASN A 619 14.15 -47.07 -14.71
N ILE A 620 12.86 -46.94 -14.45
CA ILE A 620 12.19 -45.69 -14.01
C ILE A 620 11.85 -45.82 -12.52
N ASN A 621 12.13 -44.77 -11.75
CA ASN A 621 11.92 -44.74 -10.31
C ASN A 621 10.63 -43.99 -9.94
N PRO A 622 9.68 -44.58 -9.19
CA PRO A 622 8.46 -43.90 -8.82
C PRO A 622 8.60 -43.01 -7.55
N ILE A 623 8.01 -41.82 -7.60
CA ILE A 623 7.62 -41.03 -6.42
C ILE A 623 6.11 -41.26 -6.22
N ILE A 624 5.74 -41.96 -5.15
CA ILE A 624 4.34 -42.27 -4.84
C ILE A 624 3.81 -41.28 -3.82
N ASN A 625 2.88 -40.44 -4.26
CA ASN A 625 2.19 -39.50 -3.40
C ASN A 625 1.00 -40.16 -2.70
N LEU A 626 1.02 -40.11 -1.38
CA LEU A 626 0.01 -40.70 -0.51
C LEU A 626 -1.05 -39.64 -0.17
N TRP A 627 -2.23 -39.74 -0.77
CA TRP A 627 -3.31 -38.77 -0.52
C TRP A 627 -3.92 -38.89 0.89
N TYR A 628 -4.34 -37.76 1.43
CA TYR A 628 -5.10 -37.66 2.66
C TYR A 628 -6.59 -37.90 2.39
N SER A 629 -7.20 -38.74 3.22
CA SER A 629 -8.60 -39.19 3.21
C SER A 629 -8.92 -40.38 2.30
N ASN A 630 -9.69 -41.30 2.87
CA ASN A 630 -10.24 -42.47 2.19
C ASN A 630 -11.69 -42.68 2.65
N SER A 631 -12.63 -42.06 1.94
CA SER A 631 -14.06 -42.15 2.27
C SER A 631 -14.68 -43.53 1.99
N ILE A 632 -13.97 -44.44 1.30
CA ILE A 632 -14.42 -45.80 1.05
C ILE A 632 -14.23 -46.66 2.31
N ALA A 633 -13.01 -46.74 2.83
CA ALA A 633 -12.74 -47.49 4.06
C ALA A 633 -13.17 -46.74 5.33
N TYR A 634 -13.16 -45.41 5.30
CA TYR A 634 -13.46 -44.54 6.43
C TYR A 634 -14.47 -43.46 6.01
N PRO A 635 -15.78 -43.78 5.98
CA PRO A 635 -16.83 -42.88 5.50
C PRO A 635 -16.83 -41.51 6.19
N ASP A 636 -17.08 -40.46 5.41
CA ASP A 636 -17.11 -39.07 5.87
C ASP A 636 -18.30 -38.83 6.80
N GLU A 637 -18.03 -38.56 8.09
CA GLU A 637 -19.02 -38.20 9.10
C GLU A 637 -18.68 -36.80 9.68
N PRO A 638 -19.68 -35.93 9.96
CA PRO A 638 -19.43 -34.63 10.55
C PRO A 638 -18.63 -34.71 11.85
N GLY A 639 -17.45 -34.08 11.87
CA GLY A 639 -16.54 -34.06 13.03
C GLY A 639 -15.60 -35.26 13.13
N LYS A 640 -15.66 -36.23 12.21
CA LYS A 640 -14.75 -37.37 12.15
C LYS A 640 -13.62 -37.07 11.16
N VAL A 641 -12.39 -37.24 11.63
CA VAL A 641 -11.16 -36.99 10.87
C VAL A 641 -10.58 -38.32 10.43
N TYR A 642 -9.95 -38.35 9.25
CA TYR A 642 -9.24 -39.54 8.77
C TYR A 642 -8.21 -40.00 9.82
N PRO A 643 -8.22 -41.27 10.28
CA PRO A 643 -7.38 -41.67 11.41
C PRO A 643 -5.89 -41.62 11.08
N VAL A 644 -5.11 -40.97 11.94
CA VAL A 644 -3.64 -40.87 11.82
C VAL A 644 -2.98 -42.24 11.71
N GLU A 645 -3.40 -43.20 12.56
CA GLU A 645 -2.86 -44.56 12.53
C GLU A 645 -3.14 -45.28 11.20
N ALA A 646 -4.33 -45.08 10.63
CA ALA A 646 -4.71 -45.67 9.35
C ALA A 646 -3.89 -45.09 8.20
N TYR A 647 -3.58 -43.80 8.23
CA TYR A 647 -2.68 -43.18 7.26
C TYR A 647 -1.28 -43.80 7.33
N GLY A 648 -0.73 -43.99 8.53
CA GLY A 648 0.58 -44.60 8.69
C GLY A 648 0.61 -46.09 8.30
N ASP A 649 -0.46 -46.84 8.58
CA ASP A 649 -0.58 -48.22 8.11
C ASP A 649 -0.64 -48.28 6.58
N TYR A 650 -1.38 -47.36 5.94
CA TYR A 650 -1.43 -47.24 4.50
C TYR A 650 -0.04 -46.96 3.89
N ALA A 651 0.71 -46.02 4.47
CA ALA A 651 2.07 -45.73 4.03
C ALA A 651 2.99 -46.96 4.15
N LEU A 652 2.92 -47.69 5.27
CA LEU A 652 3.71 -48.90 5.51
C LEU A 652 3.39 -50.03 4.52
N GLU A 653 2.11 -50.32 4.29
CA GLU A 653 1.72 -51.39 3.38
C GLU A 653 2.05 -51.05 1.92
N PHE A 654 1.98 -49.76 1.54
CA PHE A 654 2.45 -49.33 0.22
C PHE A 654 3.98 -49.49 0.09
N ALA A 655 4.73 -49.16 1.14
CA ALA A 655 6.18 -49.32 1.17
C ALA A 655 6.59 -50.78 0.93
N LYS A 656 5.98 -51.72 1.68
CA LYS A 656 6.18 -53.17 1.52
C LYS A 656 5.87 -53.66 0.12
N PHE A 657 4.82 -53.11 -0.50
CA PHE A 657 4.45 -53.48 -1.85
C PHE A 657 5.51 -53.02 -2.87
N LEU A 658 6.01 -51.78 -2.76
CA LEU A 658 7.02 -51.26 -3.68
C LEU A 658 8.38 -51.97 -3.56
N GLU A 659 8.78 -52.39 -2.37
CA GLU A 659 10.00 -53.19 -2.17
C GLU A 659 9.99 -54.55 -2.88
N THR A 660 8.85 -55.01 -3.39
CA THR A 660 8.79 -56.23 -4.18
C THR A 660 9.37 -56.09 -5.59
N TYR A 661 9.74 -54.86 -6.00
CA TYR A 661 10.32 -54.54 -7.31
C TYR A 661 11.76 -54.01 -7.17
N ASP A 662 12.57 -54.22 -8.21
CA ASP A 662 13.97 -53.78 -8.33
C ASP A 662 14.07 -52.38 -8.95
N PHE A 663 13.56 -51.37 -8.23
CA PHE A 663 13.77 -49.95 -8.52
C PHE A 663 13.95 -49.15 -7.23
N ASP A 664 14.51 -47.93 -7.33
CA ASP A 664 14.43 -46.99 -6.22
C ASP A 664 13.04 -46.34 -6.19
N PHE A 665 12.51 -46.05 -5.01
CA PHE A 665 11.26 -45.30 -4.88
C PHE A 665 11.30 -44.30 -3.73
N ILE A 666 10.36 -43.35 -3.78
CA ILE A 666 10.16 -42.36 -2.73
C ILE A 666 8.67 -42.33 -2.37
N LEU A 667 8.36 -42.29 -1.08
CA LEU A 667 7.02 -42.02 -0.58
C LEU A 667 6.89 -40.53 -0.24
N GLU A 668 6.00 -39.84 -0.94
CA GLU A 668 5.64 -38.46 -0.63
C GLU A 668 4.39 -38.42 0.24
N ILE A 669 4.53 -37.83 1.43
CA ILE A 669 3.47 -37.70 2.41
C ILE A 669 2.59 -36.51 2.03
N MET A 670 1.44 -36.80 1.42
CA MET A 670 0.40 -35.83 1.03
C MET A 670 0.83 -34.80 -0.03
N ASN A 671 -0.12 -34.43 -0.90
CA ASN A 671 0.02 -33.32 -1.84
C ASN A 671 -0.65 -32.06 -1.28
N GLU A 672 0.08 -30.96 -1.13
CA GLU A 672 -0.43 -29.62 -0.75
C GLU A 672 -1.55 -29.67 0.32
N PRO A 673 -1.25 -30.17 1.54
CA PRO A 673 -2.25 -30.40 2.58
C PRO A 673 -3.20 -29.22 2.80
N TRP A 674 -2.72 -27.97 2.74
CA TRP A 674 -3.61 -26.81 2.91
C TRP A 674 -4.66 -26.70 1.80
N ASN A 675 -4.28 -26.92 0.54
CA ASN A 675 -5.20 -26.88 -0.60
C ASN A 675 -6.15 -28.09 -0.61
N PHE A 676 -5.69 -29.26 -0.16
CA PHE A 676 -6.42 -30.52 -0.27
C PHE A 676 -6.87 -31.08 1.10
N GLY A 677 -7.86 -30.41 1.68
CA GLY A 677 -8.65 -30.94 2.80
C GLY A 677 -8.29 -30.36 4.16
N PHE A 678 -7.01 -30.15 4.50
CA PHE A 678 -6.65 -29.74 5.85
C PHE A 678 -7.19 -28.36 6.22
N LYS A 679 -7.19 -27.39 5.30
CA LYS A 679 -7.81 -26.08 5.55
C LYS A 679 -9.28 -26.20 5.91
N ALA A 680 -10.04 -27.00 5.15
CA ALA A 680 -11.47 -27.16 5.36
C ALA A 680 -11.77 -27.89 6.67
N THR A 681 -10.92 -28.86 7.05
CA THR A 681 -11.11 -29.67 8.26
C THR A 681 -10.62 -28.97 9.53
N PHE A 682 -9.48 -28.28 9.50
CA PHE A 682 -8.78 -27.79 10.69
C PHE A 682 -8.64 -26.27 10.75
N GLY A 683 -8.78 -25.56 9.63
CA GLY A 683 -8.56 -24.11 9.54
C GLY A 683 -7.10 -23.70 9.74
N GLY A 684 -6.86 -22.38 9.81
CA GLY A 684 -5.53 -21.79 9.97
C GLY A 684 -5.01 -21.08 8.71
N GLU A 685 -4.00 -20.24 8.91
CA GLU A 685 -3.47 -19.37 7.87
C GLU A 685 -2.67 -20.15 6.82
N ARG A 686 -2.74 -19.73 5.55
CA ARG A 686 -2.11 -20.41 4.40
C ARG A 686 -0.59 -20.54 4.53
N GLN A 687 0.04 -19.53 5.12
CA GLN A 687 1.48 -19.47 5.37
C GLN A 687 1.97 -20.48 6.43
N GLY A 688 1.08 -21.24 7.07
CA GLY A 688 1.42 -22.23 8.10
C GLY A 688 1.72 -21.67 9.49
N GLY A 689 1.90 -20.36 9.64
CA GLY A 689 2.10 -19.70 10.94
C GLY A 689 0.84 -19.04 11.48
N THR A 690 0.85 -18.64 12.75
CA THR A 690 -0.16 -17.78 13.36
C THR A 690 0.39 -16.38 13.59
N SER A 691 -0.50 -15.38 13.61
CA SER A 691 -0.18 -14.00 14.02
C SER A 691 0.34 -13.86 15.46
N ALA A 692 0.31 -14.92 16.29
CA ALA A 692 0.87 -14.92 17.64
C ALA A 692 2.30 -15.51 17.72
N GLY A 693 2.84 -16.04 16.62
CA GLY A 693 4.09 -16.78 16.59
C GLY A 693 3.90 -18.23 17.04
N GLY A 694 3.75 -19.14 16.07
CA GLY A 694 3.54 -20.57 16.28
C GLY A 694 2.91 -21.25 15.05
N PRO A 695 3.00 -22.57 14.91
CA PRO A 695 2.39 -23.30 13.79
C PRO A 695 0.86 -23.19 13.82
N ALA A 696 0.25 -23.14 12.64
CA ALA A 696 -1.19 -23.19 12.48
C ALA A 696 -1.73 -24.60 12.79
N LEU A 697 -3.01 -24.70 13.17
CA LEU A 697 -3.61 -25.98 13.56
C LEU A 697 -3.54 -27.04 12.45
N TRP A 698 -3.65 -26.64 11.18
CA TRP A 698 -3.49 -27.57 10.07
C TRP A 698 -2.06 -28.13 9.98
N ILE A 699 -1.02 -27.34 10.29
CA ILE A 699 0.38 -27.79 10.33
C ILE A 699 0.55 -28.82 11.44
N GLU A 700 0.05 -28.55 12.64
CA GLU A 700 0.16 -29.48 13.76
C GLU A 700 -0.48 -30.84 13.44
N ARG A 701 -1.64 -30.82 12.78
CA ARG A 701 -2.34 -32.05 12.37
C ARG A 701 -1.61 -32.77 11.24
N TYR A 702 -1.06 -32.02 10.29
CA TYR A 702 -0.27 -32.57 9.21
C TYR A 702 1.02 -33.23 9.72
N VAL A 703 1.72 -32.59 10.66
CA VAL A 703 2.92 -33.14 11.30
C VAL A 703 2.61 -34.40 12.10
N ALA A 704 1.51 -34.42 12.86
CA ALA A 704 1.11 -35.63 13.59
C ALA A 704 0.86 -36.82 12.65
N MET A 705 0.19 -36.60 11.53
CA MET A 705 -0.04 -37.61 10.50
C MET A 705 1.27 -38.08 9.86
N SER A 706 2.10 -37.12 9.46
CA SER A 706 3.39 -37.39 8.80
C SER A 706 4.32 -38.18 9.72
N ASN A 707 4.41 -37.81 11.00
CA ASN A 707 5.24 -38.51 11.98
C ASN A 707 4.82 -39.96 12.16
N ASN A 708 3.52 -40.27 12.14
CA ASN A 708 3.06 -41.67 12.24
C ASN A 708 3.49 -42.50 11.03
N ALA A 709 3.37 -41.95 9.81
CA ALA A 709 3.84 -42.62 8.59
C ALA A 709 5.37 -42.82 8.61
N ILE A 710 6.13 -41.77 8.93
CA ILE A 710 7.60 -41.83 9.03
C ILE A 710 8.01 -42.90 10.06
N GLN A 711 7.39 -42.88 11.24
CA GLN A 711 7.69 -43.82 12.31
C GLN A 711 7.47 -45.28 11.90
N LYS A 712 6.34 -45.58 11.28
CA LYS A 712 5.99 -46.96 10.88
C LYS A 712 6.87 -47.47 9.74
N VAL A 713 7.05 -46.67 8.69
CA VAL A 713 7.86 -47.06 7.53
C VAL A 713 9.33 -47.21 7.95
N LYS A 714 9.90 -46.23 8.67
CA LYS A 714 11.30 -46.29 9.12
C LYS A 714 11.57 -47.40 10.16
N ALA A 715 10.56 -47.83 10.92
CA ALA A 715 10.68 -48.98 11.81
C ALA A 715 10.72 -50.32 11.05
N TYR A 716 10.15 -50.36 9.85
CA TYR A 716 10.15 -51.52 8.99
C TYR A 716 11.43 -51.60 8.14
N ASP A 717 11.76 -50.53 7.41
CA ASP A 717 13.07 -50.35 6.78
C ASP A 717 13.52 -48.88 6.88
N PRO A 718 14.64 -48.59 7.58
CA PRO A 718 15.15 -47.23 7.69
C PRO A 718 15.63 -46.62 6.37
N ASN A 719 15.89 -47.43 5.33
CA ASN A 719 16.43 -46.96 4.05
C ASN A 719 15.34 -46.43 3.09
N ILE A 720 14.06 -46.75 3.33
CA ILE A 720 12.96 -46.27 2.49
C ILE A 720 12.84 -44.75 2.60
N LYS A 721 12.93 -44.05 1.47
CA LYS A 721 12.92 -42.59 1.42
C LYS A 721 11.49 -42.03 1.58
N LEU A 722 11.35 -41.09 2.50
CA LEU A 722 10.12 -40.35 2.76
C LEU A 722 10.37 -38.85 2.61
N ILE A 723 9.45 -38.19 1.91
CA ILE A 723 9.48 -36.74 1.74
C ILE A 723 8.14 -36.12 2.15
N ALA A 724 8.17 -34.91 2.71
CA ALA A 724 6.98 -34.20 3.18
C ALA A 724 7.15 -32.68 3.03
N GLY A 725 6.07 -31.97 2.73
CA GLY A 725 6.07 -30.52 2.60
C GLY A 725 4.72 -29.98 2.14
N ASP A 726 4.70 -28.80 1.51
CA ASP A 726 3.50 -28.10 1.02
C ASP A 726 3.86 -27.16 -0.15
N ASP A 727 2.88 -26.64 -0.90
CA ASP A 727 3.13 -25.67 -1.99
C ASP A 727 3.63 -24.33 -1.46
N ILE A 728 3.26 -24.02 -0.22
CA ILE A 728 3.67 -22.80 0.43
C ILE A 728 5.00 -23.01 1.14
N TRP A 729 6.01 -22.38 0.57
CA TRP A 729 7.40 -22.42 1.06
C TRP A 729 7.54 -22.06 2.56
N THR A 730 6.68 -21.18 3.12
CA THR A 730 6.72 -20.84 4.55
C THR A 730 6.19 -21.95 5.44
N ALA A 731 5.34 -22.83 4.91
CA ALA A 731 4.81 -23.95 5.67
C ALA A 731 5.93 -24.94 6.04
N ASN A 732 6.94 -25.13 5.17
CA ASN A 732 8.11 -25.97 5.48
C ASN A 732 8.83 -25.53 6.76
N TYR A 733 8.98 -24.22 7.01
CA TYR A 733 9.50 -23.73 8.29
C TYR A 733 8.62 -24.17 9.46
N TRP A 734 7.30 -24.01 9.36
CA TRP A 734 6.37 -24.36 10.43
C TRP A 734 6.22 -25.87 10.63
N VAL A 735 6.40 -26.69 9.59
CA VAL A 735 6.49 -28.15 9.69
C VAL A 735 7.66 -28.54 10.59
N VAL A 736 8.84 -27.94 10.39
CA VAL A 736 10.00 -28.12 11.28
C VAL A 736 9.69 -27.64 12.70
N GLN A 737 9.14 -26.42 12.86
CA GLN A 737 8.82 -25.88 14.18
C GLN A 737 7.74 -26.68 14.94
N ALA A 738 6.84 -27.35 14.23
CA ALA A 738 5.82 -28.20 14.80
C ALA A 738 6.35 -29.60 15.18
N GLY A 739 7.62 -29.91 14.92
CA GLY A 739 8.29 -31.13 15.36
C GLY A 739 8.06 -32.33 14.45
N ILE A 740 8.22 -32.14 13.13
CA ILE A 740 8.31 -33.26 12.20
C ILE A 740 9.47 -34.21 12.58
N ASP A 741 9.27 -35.51 12.44
CA ASP A 741 10.20 -36.56 12.84
C ASP A 741 11.51 -36.44 12.05
N SER A 742 12.63 -36.40 12.77
CA SER A 742 13.94 -36.11 12.17
C SER A 742 14.42 -37.20 11.22
N ARG A 743 13.79 -38.38 11.19
CA ARG A 743 14.13 -39.44 10.22
C ARG A 743 13.59 -39.17 8.81
N LEU A 744 12.92 -38.05 8.57
CA LEU A 744 12.50 -37.63 7.23
C LEU A 744 13.73 -37.42 6.32
N ASP A 745 13.70 -37.97 5.11
CA ASP A 745 14.85 -37.95 4.19
C ASP A 745 14.90 -36.69 3.31
N GLY A 746 13.75 -36.05 3.12
CA GLY A 746 13.65 -34.84 2.31
C GLY A 746 12.37 -34.05 2.51
N PHE A 747 12.36 -32.83 1.96
CA PHE A 747 11.19 -31.96 1.97
C PHE A 747 10.75 -31.59 0.56
N THR A 748 9.45 -31.40 0.38
CA THR A 748 8.89 -31.05 -0.93
C THR A 748 8.79 -29.53 -1.14
N ILE A 749 8.96 -29.12 -2.39
CA ILE A 749 8.78 -27.74 -2.85
C ILE A 749 7.97 -27.72 -4.14
N HIS A 750 6.98 -26.83 -4.24
CA HIS A 750 6.21 -26.63 -5.47
C HIS A 750 6.51 -25.21 -6.03
N PRO A 751 7.27 -25.07 -7.12
CA PRO A 751 7.83 -23.79 -7.53
C PRO A 751 6.93 -22.92 -8.44
N TYR A 752 5.60 -22.97 -8.36
CA TYR A 752 4.71 -22.16 -9.22
C TYR A 752 4.85 -20.64 -8.94
N HIS A 753 5.49 -19.85 -9.81
CA HIS A 753 5.63 -18.38 -9.69
C HIS A 753 5.37 -17.66 -11.02
N LYS A 754 4.79 -16.45 -10.96
CA LYS A 754 4.60 -15.46 -12.05
C LYS A 754 5.82 -14.90 -12.77
N ALA A 755 7.03 -15.35 -12.45
CA ALA A 755 8.27 -14.73 -12.91
C ALA A 755 9.11 -15.72 -13.71
N PHE A 756 10.29 -15.29 -14.16
CA PHE A 756 11.24 -16.12 -14.89
C PHE A 756 11.91 -17.18 -13.98
N PRO A 757 12.50 -18.25 -14.57
CA PRO A 757 13.19 -19.31 -13.84
C PRO A 757 14.30 -18.78 -12.93
N GLY A 758 14.29 -19.21 -11.68
CA GLY A 758 15.28 -18.79 -10.67
C GLY A 758 14.86 -17.62 -9.78
N LYS A 759 13.69 -17.00 -10.01
CA LYS A 759 13.10 -16.07 -9.05
C LYS A 759 12.31 -16.81 -7.96
N GLY A 760 12.56 -16.49 -6.70
CA GLY A 760 11.91 -17.04 -5.53
C GLY A 760 10.58 -16.37 -5.21
N ASN A 761 9.67 -17.11 -4.59
CA ASN A 761 8.40 -16.58 -4.09
C ASN A 761 8.64 -15.77 -2.81
N ASN A 762 8.29 -14.49 -2.82
CA ASN A 762 8.42 -13.62 -1.65
C ASN A 762 7.22 -13.77 -0.69
N TYR A 763 6.96 -14.99 -0.22
CA TYR A 763 6.04 -15.20 0.89
C TYR A 763 6.76 -14.76 2.17
N THR A 764 6.70 -13.47 2.52
CA THR A 764 7.25 -13.03 3.81
C THR A 764 6.16 -13.14 4.88
N PRO A 765 6.21 -14.13 5.79
CA PRO A 765 5.36 -14.12 6.97
C PRO A 765 5.75 -12.93 7.85
N ASN A 766 4.89 -12.55 8.81
CA ASN A 766 5.17 -11.46 9.76
C ASN A 766 6.40 -11.75 10.66
N TYR A 767 6.95 -12.97 10.64
CA TYR A 767 7.96 -13.46 11.58
C TYR A 767 9.30 -13.91 10.99
N TRP A 768 9.34 -14.32 9.73
CA TRP A 768 10.51 -14.95 9.11
C TRP A 768 10.71 -14.42 7.68
N GLU A 769 11.95 -14.21 7.26
CA GLU A 769 12.25 -13.94 5.85
C GLU A 769 12.60 -15.27 5.18
N MET A 770 12.00 -15.56 4.04
CA MET A 770 12.26 -16.81 3.29
C MET A 770 13.26 -16.67 2.16
N VAL A 771 13.48 -15.43 1.73
CA VAL A 771 14.19 -15.09 0.52
C VAL A 771 15.18 -13.99 0.87
N ASN A 772 16.36 -14.03 0.28
CA ASN A 772 17.30 -12.91 0.39
C ASN A 772 16.80 -11.70 -0.43
N ASP A 773 17.48 -10.56 -0.29
CA ASP A 773 17.21 -9.36 -1.08
C ASP A 773 17.37 -9.60 -2.60
N ASP A 774 18.08 -10.67 -3.01
CA ASP A 774 18.22 -11.09 -4.40
C ASP A 774 16.95 -11.71 -5.00
N LEU A 775 15.95 -11.98 -4.16
CA LEU A 775 14.69 -12.63 -4.49
C LEU A 775 14.87 -13.96 -5.25
N SER A 776 15.91 -14.74 -4.95
CA SER A 776 16.27 -15.93 -5.74
C SER A 776 15.61 -17.23 -5.25
N ARG A 777 15.27 -18.12 -6.19
CA ARG A 777 14.83 -19.51 -5.93
C ARG A 777 15.85 -20.26 -5.09
N ARG A 778 17.13 -20.08 -5.41
CA ARG A 778 18.26 -20.66 -4.67
C ARG A 778 18.19 -20.31 -3.19
N SER A 779 17.93 -19.03 -2.88
CA SER A 779 17.83 -18.60 -1.48
C SER A 779 16.66 -19.26 -0.76
N ASN A 780 15.49 -19.43 -1.39
CA ASN A 780 14.36 -20.14 -0.79
C ASN A 780 14.73 -21.59 -0.44
N ILE A 781 15.30 -22.33 -1.40
CA ILE A 781 15.65 -23.75 -1.23
C ILE A 781 16.66 -23.92 -0.11
N GLN A 782 17.70 -23.09 -0.10
CA GLN A 782 18.77 -23.17 0.89
C GLN A 782 18.31 -22.75 2.28
N ARG A 783 17.42 -21.76 2.40
CA ARG A 783 16.82 -21.37 3.69
C ARG A 783 15.92 -22.48 4.24
N SER A 784 15.11 -23.11 3.41
CA SER A 784 14.32 -24.27 3.84
C SER A 784 15.23 -25.41 4.30
N ARG A 785 16.22 -25.80 3.48
CA ARG A 785 17.19 -26.86 3.81
C ARG A 785 17.93 -26.58 5.12
N TYR A 786 18.43 -25.37 5.32
CA TYR A 786 19.09 -24.95 6.56
C TYR A 786 18.22 -25.20 7.80
N GLU A 787 16.93 -24.86 7.72
CA GLU A 787 16.02 -25.04 8.85
C GLU A 787 15.85 -26.53 9.19
N TYR A 788 15.72 -27.41 8.20
CA TYR A 788 15.72 -28.85 8.45
C TYR A 788 17.07 -29.33 9.05
N GLU A 789 18.19 -29.00 8.41
CA GLU A 789 19.52 -29.42 8.85
C GLU A 789 19.84 -28.99 10.29
N SER A 790 19.54 -27.73 10.60
CA SER A 790 19.82 -27.15 11.92
C SER A 790 19.00 -27.78 13.03
N ASN A 791 17.78 -28.25 12.73
CA ASN A 791 16.91 -28.89 13.70
C ASN A 791 17.15 -30.40 13.80
N PHE A 792 17.56 -31.07 12.72
CA PHE A 792 17.72 -32.52 12.68
C PHE A 792 19.16 -32.96 12.98
N GLY A 793 20.14 -32.09 12.73
CA GLY A 793 21.56 -32.39 12.89
C GLY A 793 22.16 -33.24 11.76
N HIS A 794 21.45 -33.40 10.64
CA HIS A 794 21.94 -34.04 9.42
C HIS A 794 21.30 -33.41 8.18
N ASP A 795 21.84 -33.74 7.01
CA ASP A 795 21.36 -33.27 5.71
C ASP A 795 19.93 -33.76 5.42
N VAL A 796 19.09 -32.87 4.88
CA VAL A 796 17.71 -33.16 4.46
C VAL A 796 17.51 -32.55 3.08
N LEU A 797 17.27 -33.39 2.09
CA LEU A 797 17.37 -32.99 0.69
C LEU A 797 16.06 -32.34 0.18
N PRO A 798 16.13 -31.28 -0.63
CA PRO A 798 14.96 -30.71 -1.28
C PRO A 798 14.52 -31.53 -2.50
N TYR A 799 13.21 -31.71 -2.67
CA TYR A 799 12.59 -32.39 -3.81
C TYR A 799 11.54 -31.49 -4.46
N SER A 800 11.71 -31.18 -5.74
CA SER A 800 10.76 -30.38 -6.52
C SER A 800 9.75 -31.31 -7.17
N THR A 801 8.66 -31.58 -6.46
CA THR A 801 7.69 -32.62 -6.81
C THR A 801 6.59 -32.13 -7.76
N GLU A 802 6.50 -30.82 -8.01
CA GLU A 802 5.66 -30.28 -9.07
C GLU A 802 6.18 -28.92 -9.55
N VAL A 803 6.58 -28.80 -10.82
CA VAL A 803 6.94 -27.50 -11.43
C VAL A 803 6.38 -27.35 -12.83
N GLY A 804 5.95 -26.14 -13.20
CA GLY A 804 5.52 -25.88 -14.56
C GLY A 804 5.02 -24.45 -14.82
N TYR A 805 4.88 -24.13 -16.11
CA TYR A 805 4.32 -22.87 -16.62
C TYR A 805 3.13 -23.19 -17.55
N SER A 806 2.02 -22.45 -17.44
CA SER A 806 0.77 -22.74 -18.15
C SER A 806 0.62 -21.90 -19.43
N LEU A 807 -0.03 -22.46 -20.45
CA LEU A 807 -0.42 -21.72 -21.67
C LEU A 807 -1.64 -20.78 -21.46
N PRO A 808 -1.83 -19.77 -22.34
CA PRO A 808 -2.98 -18.86 -22.33
C PRO A 808 -4.36 -19.52 -22.31
N GLY A 809 -5.27 -18.96 -21.51
CA GLY A 809 -6.71 -19.25 -21.55
C GLY A 809 -7.16 -20.56 -20.91
N LYS A 810 -6.29 -21.30 -20.23
CA LYS A 810 -6.61 -22.63 -19.66
C LYS A 810 -5.97 -22.93 -18.28
N GLY A 811 -5.60 -21.93 -17.47
CA GLY A 811 -4.98 -22.12 -16.16
C GLY A 811 -5.24 -21.00 -15.15
N ALA A 812 -5.09 -21.29 -13.84
CA ALA A 812 -5.15 -20.29 -12.74
C ALA A 812 -3.78 -19.66 -12.38
N HIS A 813 -2.71 -20.22 -12.94
CA HIS A 813 -1.33 -19.74 -12.81
C HIS A 813 -0.80 -19.36 -14.20
N ASP A 814 0.24 -18.54 -14.23
CA ASP A 814 0.52 -17.55 -15.29
C ASP A 814 0.59 -18.09 -16.72
N VAL A 815 0.06 -17.26 -17.60
CA VAL A 815 -0.09 -17.47 -19.04
C VAL A 815 1.23 -17.14 -19.73
N GLN A 816 1.92 -18.15 -20.27
CA GLN A 816 3.15 -17.98 -21.05
C GLN A 816 2.95 -18.49 -22.48
N LEU A 817 3.55 -17.79 -23.46
CA LEU A 817 3.63 -18.31 -24.82
C LEU A 817 4.35 -19.66 -24.83
N GLU A 818 4.01 -20.53 -25.77
CA GLU A 818 4.54 -21.89 -25.82
C GLU A 818 6.08 -21.90 -25.95
N GLU A 819 6.62 -20.94 -26.70
CA GLU A 819 8.07 -20.73 -26.87
C GLU A 819 8.75 -20.33 -25.56
N VAL A 820 8.07 -19.53 -24.72
CA VAL A 820 8.60 -19.10 -23.42
C VAL A 820 8.63 -20.29 -22.46
N THR A 821 7.55 -21.08 -22.40
CA THR A 821 7.52 -22.31 -21.59
C THR A 821 8.63 -23.29 -22.02
N ALA A 822 8.83 -23.45 -23.33
CA ALA A 822 9.88 -24.30 -23.88
C ALA A 822 11.30 -23.80 -23.55
N ALA A 823 11.50 -22.48 -23.44
CA ALA A 823 12.76 -21.88 -23.02
C ALA A 823 12.98 -21.93 -21.50
N TYR A 824 11.91 -21.85 -20.72
CA TYR A 824 11.97 -21.81 -19.25
C TYR A 824 12.19 -23.18 -18.63
N LEU A 825 11.62 -24.24 -19.22
CA LEU A 825 11.77 -25.61 -18.72
C LEU A 825 13.23 -25.99 -18.44
N PRO A 826 14.17 -25.93 -19.41
CA PRO A 826 15.54 -26.33 -19.13
C PRO A 826 16.26 -25.41 -18.12
N ARG A 827 15.88 -24.12 -18.07
CA ARG A 827 16.46 -23.17 -17.09
C ARG A 827 16.04 -23.53 -15.67
N GLU A 828 14.77 -23.88 -15.45
CA GLU A 828 14.28 -24.25 -14.11
C GLU A 828 15.03 -25.49 -13.58
N TYR A 829 15.17 -26.53 -14.41
CA TYR A 829 15.89 -27.74 -14.01
C TYR A 829 17.35 -27.47 -13.69
N VAL A 830 18.04 -26.67 -14.50
CA VAL A 830 19.45 -26.31 -14.27
C VAL A 830 19.59 -25.46 -12.99
N VAL A 831 18.72 -24.47 -12.78
CA VAL A 831 18.81 -23.58 -11.61
C VAL A 831 18.53 -24.32 -10.30
N GLU A 832 17.51 -25.17 -10.27
CA GLU A 832 17.16 -25.92 -9.07
C GLU A 832 18.14 -27.06 -8.79
N PHE A 833 18.64 -27.77 -9.83
CA PHE A 833 19.73 -28.73 -9.66
C PHE A 833 20.97 -28.04 -9.08
N ALA A 834 21.33 -26.85 -9.58
CA ALA A 834 22.44 -26.05 -9.02
C ALA A 834 22.22 -25.62 -7.55
N ALA A 835 20.96 -25.51 -7.12
CA ALA A 835 20.58 -25.19 -5.75
C ALA A 835 20.56 -26.40 -4.81
N GLY A 836 20.79 -27.62 -5.33
CA GLY A 836 20.85 -28.85 -4.55
C GLY A 836 19.57 -29.68 -4.54
N VAL A 837 18.62 -29.43 -5.45
CA VAL A 837 17.39 -30.22 -5.55
C VAL A 837 17.70 -31.62 -6.08
N GLU A 838 17.24 -32.63 -5.34
CA GLU A 838 17.58 -34.04 -5.56
C GLU A 838 16.79 -34.64 -6.73
N VAL A 839 15.49 -34.37 -6.82
CA VAL A 839 14.65 -34.78 -7.97
C VAL A 839 13.69 -33.65 -8.33
N LEU A 840 13.48 -33.47 -9.64
CA LEU A 840 12.63 -32.45 -10.23
C LEU A 840 11.60 -33.07 -11.15
N THR A 841 10.32 -32.80 -10.91
CA THR A 841 9.24 -33.34 -11.72
C THR A 841 8.38 -32.25 -12.34
N TRP A 842 8.36 -32.22 -13.67
CA TRP A 842 7.45 -31.34 -14.41
C TRP A 842 5.99 -31.75 -14.19
N PHE A 843 5.10 -30.78 -13.96
CA PHE A 843 3.76 -31.01 -13.40
C PHE A 843 2.86 -31.97 -14.21
N THR A 844 2.96 -32.05 -15.54
CA THR A 844 2.24 -33.14 -16.22
C THR A 844 2.73 -33.42 -17.63
N LEU A 845 2.82 -34.71 -17.96
CA LEU A 845 3.05 -35.17 -19.34
C LEU A 845 1.83 -34.88 -20.23
N LYS A 846 0.63 -35.30 -19.79
CA LYS A 846 -0.63 -35.19 -20.52
C LYS A 846 -1.79 -35.22 -19.53
N PHE A 847 -2.67 -34.21 -19.57
CA PHE A 847 -3.81 -34.12 -18.65
C PHE A 847 -5.11 -33.70 -19.35
N SER A 848 -6.13 -34.56 -19.34
CA SER A 848 -7.44 -34.29 -19.93
C SER A 848 -8.39 -33.61 -18.94
N GLY A 849 -8.38 -32.28 -18.90
CA GLY A 849 -9.43 -31.48 -18.23
C GLY A 849 -8.94 -30.36 -17.31
N GLY A 850 -9.82 -29.38 -17.05
CA GLY A 850 -9.59 -28.30 -16.10
C GLY A 850 -8.38 -27.40 -16.40
N ASN A 851 -7.91 -26.70 -15.37
CA ASN A 851 -6.80 -25.74 -15.45
C ASN A 851 -5.41 -26.39 -15.64
N ALA A 852 -5.31 -27.72 -15.50
CA ALA A 852 -4.07 -28.47 -15.58
C ALA A 852 -3.63 -28.81 -17.03
N ALA A 853 -4.56 -28.77 -17.99
CA ALA A 853 -4.27 -29.02 -19.41
C ALA A 853 -3.30 -27.98 -20.02
N GLY A 854 -3.20 -26.79 -19.41
CA GLY A 854 -2.26 -25.75 -19.81
C GLY A 854 -0.79 -26.12 -19.60
N PHE A 855 -0.48 -27.05 -18.70
CA PHE A 855 0.88 -27.46 -18.33
C PHE A 855 1.39 -28.71 -19.06
N SER A 856 0.51 -29.39 -19.80
CA SER A 856 0.83 -30.66 -20.46
C SER A 856 1.92 -30.48 -21.53
N LEU A 857 2.89 -31.38 -21.54
CA LEU A 857 3.90 -31.47 -22.61
C LEU A 857 3.32 -32.06 -23.90
N VAL A 858 2.28 -32.89 -23.79
CA VAL A 858 1.51 -33.40 -24.92
C VAL A 858 0.10 -32.85 -24.84
N ASP A 859 -0.38 -32.25 -25.92
CA ASP A 859 -1.73 -31.72 -25.96
C ASP A 859 -2.76 -32.84 -25.75
N PRO A 860 -3.65 -32.72 -24.75
CA PRO A 860 -4.53 -33.81 -24.37
C PRO A 860 -5.65 -34.08 -25.39
N VAL A 861 -5.90 -33.15 -26.33
CA VAL A 861 -6.97 -33.26 -27.32
C VAL A 861 -6.44 -33.71 -28.68
N THR A 862 -5.31 -33.15 -29.09
CA THR A 862 -4.74 -33.37 -30.43
C THR A 862 -3.61 -34.38 -30.47
N ASP A 863 -3.11 -34.82 -29.29
CA ASP A 863 -1.94 -35.70 -29.17
C ASP A 863 -0.63 -35.12 -29.74
N VAL A 864 -0.62 -33.81 -30.04
CA VAL A 864 0.56 -33.11 -30.52
C VAL A 864 1.54 -32.89 -29.37
N LYS A 865 2.80 -33.28 -29.58
CA LYS A 865 3.93 -32.95 -28.71
C LYS A 865 4.20 -31.44 -28.79
N ARG A 866 4.20 -30.75 -27.66
CA ARG A 866 4.43 -29.31 -27.57
C ARG A 866 5.91 -28.97 -27.61
N LEU A 867 6.26 -27.71 -27.85
CA LEU A 867 7.67 -27.28 -27.86
C LEU A 867 8.40 -27.66 -26.56
N ALA A 868 7.75 -27.54 -25.40
CA ALA A 868 8.31 -27.93 -24.12
C ALA A 868 8.62 -29.43 -24.01
N TYR A 869 7.88 -30.30 -24.69
CA TYR A 869 8.20 -31.74 -24.79
C TYR A 869 9.57 -31.93 -25.44
N HIS A 870 9.77 -31.26 -26.58
CA HIS A 870 11.03 -31.33 -27.33
C HIS A 870 12.19 -30.71 -26.54
N SER A 871 11.97 -29.59 -25.85
CA SER A 871 12.98 -29.01 -24.96
C SER A 871 13.40 -29.96 -23.83
N MET A 872 12.43 -30.63 -23.20
CA MET A 872 12.73 -31.59 -22.14
C MET A 872 13.54 -32.77 -22.66
N LYS A 873 13.14 -33.34 -23.80
CA LYS A 873 13.86 -34.42 -24.46
C LYS A 873 15.30 -34.03 -24.79
N GLU A 874 15.48 -32.89 -25.46
CA GLU A 874 16.82 -32.41 -25.84
C GLU A 874 17.68 -32.12 -24.61
N MET A 875 17.11 -31.55 -23.54
CA MET A 875 17.82 -31.34 -22.28
C MET A 875 18.34 -32.66 -21.69
N VAL A 876 17.50 -33.69 -21.64
CA VAL A 876 17.88 -35.03 -21.14
C VAL A 876 18.96 -35.65 -22.03
N GLU A 877 18.79 -35.65 -23.36
CA GLU A 877 19.76 -36.22 -24.29
C GLU A 877 21.12 -35.50 -24.24
N GLN A 878 21.12 -34.18 -24.06
CA GLN A 878 22.35 -33.40 -24.05
C GLN A 878 23.06 -33.42 -22.68
N LEU A 879 22.32 -33.35 -21.58
CA LEU A 879 22.90 -33.14 -20.24
C LEU A 879 22.82 -34.38 -19.35
N GLY A 880 22.00 -35.38 -19.71
CA GLY A 880 21.66 -36.52 -18.86
C GLY A 880 22.87 -37.23 -18.27
N ASP A 881 23.88 -37.54 -19.09
CA ASP A 881 25.11 -38.25 -18.69
C ASP A 881 26.19 -37.35 -18.06
N TYR A 882 25.90 -36.07 -17.82
CA TYR A 882 26.86 -35.11 -17.30
C TYR A 882 26.56 -34.76 -15.84
N TYR A 883 27.62 -34.53 -15.07
CA TYR A 883 27.58 -33.90 -13.75
C TYR A 883 27.61 -32.38 -13.93
N MET A 884 26.90 -31.64 -13.08
CA MET A 884 27.07 -30.19 -13.02
C MET A 884 28.35 -29.87 -12.23
N HIS A 885 29.32 -29.25 -12.89
CA HIS A 885 30.66 -29.04 -12.35
C HIS A 885 30.84 -27.68 -11.67
N ASP A 886 30.36 -26.59 -12.31
CA ASP A 886 30.50 -25.23 -11.76
C ASP A 886 29.44 -24.27 -12.34
N GLN A 887 29.19 -23.16 -11.65
CA GLN A 887 28.48 -21.99 -12.19
C GLN A 887 29.50 -20.87 -12.43
N ILE A 888 29.92 -20.73 -13.68
CA ILE A 888 31.01 -19.83 -14.06
C ILE A 888 30.58 -18.37 -14.27
N ALA A 889 29.26 -18.12 -14.36
CA ALA A 889 28.68 -16.76 -14.35
C ALA A 889 27.32 -16.74 -13.64
N GLY A 890 27.02 -15.62 -12.97
CA GLY A 890 25.74 -15.42 -12.26
C GLY A 890 25.69 -15.98 -10.84
N LYS A 891 26.83 -16.38 -10.25
CA LYS A 891 26.88 -17.01 -8.92
C LYS A 891 26.32 -16.12 -7.79
N GLU A 892 26.62 -14.82 -7.85
CA GLU A 892 26.14 -13.80 -6.90
C GLU A 892 24.92 -13.02 -7.41
N THR A 893 24.49 -13.27 -8.64
CA THR A 893 23.42 -12.53 -9.32
C THR A 893 22.47 -13.52 -10.00
N THR A 894 21.86 -14.41 -9.22
CA THR A 894 21.08 -15.55 -9.73
C THR A 894 19.75 -15.15 -10.37
N THR A 895 19.33 -13.90 -10.21
CA THR A 895 18.08 -13.35 -10.74
C THR A 895 18.26 -12.26 -11.80
N VAL A 896 19.50 -11.91 -12.17
CA VAL A 896 19.77 -10.88 -13.18
C VAL A 896 21.04 -11.19 -13.97
N GLY A 897 21.07 -10.75 -15.23
CA GLY A 897 22.22 -10.88 -16.10
C GLY A 897 22.54 -12.31 -16.49
N THR A 898 23.75 -12.51 -16.99
CA THR A 898 24.13 -13.75 -17.66
C THR A 898 24.38 -14.88 -16.67
N GLN A 899 23.73 -16.00 -16.90
CA GLN A 899 23.90 -17.25 -16.16
C GLN A 899 24.65 -18.26 -17.01
N ALA A 900 25.65 -18.92 -16.44
CA ALA A 900 26.46 -19.91 -17.15
C ALA A 900 26.82 -21.10 -16.25
N TYR A 901 26.43 -22.31 -16.67
CA TYR A 901 26.64 -23.56 -15.92
C TYR A 901 27.47 -24.55 -16.73
N LEU A 902 28.57 -24.98 -16.15
CA LEU A 902 29.52 -25.93 -16.75
C LEU A 902 29.17 -27.34 -16.31
N PHE A 903 29.00 -28.22 -17.29
CA PHE A 903 28.72 -29.64 -17.12
C PHE A 903 29.92 -30.46 -17.57
N ARG A 904 30.17 -31.60 -16.90
CA ARG A 904 31.28 -32.52 -17.18
C ARG A 904 30.84 -33.98 -17.08
N ASN A 905 31.19 -34.82 -18.03
CA ASN A 905 30.91 -36.26 -17.97
C ASN A 905 32.14 -37.09 -17.54
N ASP A 906 31.97 -38.41 -17.44
CA ASP A 906 33.02 -39.36 -17.03
C ASP A 906 34.25 -39.37 -17.97
N ALA A 907 34.03 -39.05 -19.25
CA ALA A 907 35.09 -38.91 -20.25
C ALA A 907 35.81 -37.54 -20.21
N ASN A 908 35.48 -36.68 -19.24
CA ASN A 908 36.00 -35.33 -19.07
C ASN A 908 35.65 -34.39 -20.25
N ASN A 909 34.61 -34.70 -21.01
CA ASN A 909 34.01 -33.77 -21.98
C ASN A 909 33.18 -32.73 -21.23
N HIS A 910 33.18 -31.50 -21.74
CA HIS A 910 32.50 -30.38 -21.11
C HIS A 910 31.38 -29.83 -22.00
N LYS A 911 30.27 -29.44 -21.37
CA LYS A 911 29.18 -28.70 -22.00
C LYS A 911 28.90 -27.44 -21.19
N LEU A 912 28.58 -26.35 -21.88
CA LEU A 912 28.30 -25.07 -21.25
C LEU A 912 26.86 -24.65 -21.58
N VAL A 913 26.05 -24.47 -20.55
CA VAL A 913 24.66 -24.00 -20.66
C VAL A 913 24.63 -22.53 -20.27
N ILE A 914 24.20 -21.65 -21.18
CA ILE A 914 24.19 -20.20 -20.98
C ILE A 914 22.83 -19.61 -21.37
N TRP A 915 22.37 -18.65 -20.59
CA TRP A 915 21.30 -17.73 -20.96
C TRP A 915 21.50 -16.38 -20.27
N ASP A 916 20.73 -15.39 -20.69
CA ASP A 916 20.69 -14.08 -20.06
C ASP A 916 19.33 -13.85 -19.42
N ILE A 917 19.34 -13.22 -18.25
CA ILE A 917 18.14 -12.75 -17.55
C ILE A 917 18.10 -11.23 -17.73
N MET A 918 17.25 -10.77 -18.65
CA MET A 918 16.99 -9.35 -18.84
C MET A 918 16.16 -8.83 -17.66
N ASP A 919 16.40 -7.59 -17.23
CA ASP A 919 15.56 -6.92 -16.24
C ASP A 919 14.15 -6.73 -16.82
N ASP A 920 13.25 -7.67 -16.54
CA ASP A 920 11.86 -7.75 -17.02
C ASP A 920 10.97 -6.56 -16.57
N SER A 921 11.55 -5.48 -16.03
CA SER A 921 10.81 -4.24 -15.79
C SER A 921 10.50 -3.45 -17.07
N LYS A 922 11.10 -3.78 -18.23
CA LYS A 922 10.80 -3.11 -19.52
C LYS A 922 10.91 -4.04 -20.74
N ASP A 923 9.77 -4.22 -21.41
CA ASP A 923 9.62 -4.61 -22.82
C ASP A 923 10.21 -5.97 -23.27
N ILE A 924 9.35 -6.99 -23.30
CA ILE A 924 9.34 -7.96 -24.40
C ILE A 924 8.05 -7.73 -25.17
N LYS A 925 8.17 -7.09 -26.34
CA LYS A 925 7.13 -6.95 -27.37
C LYS A 925 7.44 -7.88 -28.53
#